data_AF-A0A430Q0X0-F1
#
_entry.id   AF-A0A430Q0X0-F1
#
_cell.length_a   1.000
_cell.length_b   1.000
_cell.length_c   1.000
_cell.angle_alpha   90.00
_cell.angle_beta   90.00
_cell.angle_gamma   90.00
#
_symmetry.space_group_name_H-M   'P 1'
#
loop_
_entity.id
_entity.type
_entity.pdbx_description
1 polymer ?
#
loop_
_entity_poly.entity_id
_entity_poly.type
_entity_poly.pdbx_seq_one_letter_code
_entity_poly.pdbx_strand_id
1 'polypeptide(L)'
;LSLEPDSSVVNGELNGSAGFANGNTSNFGKSVKTGLGITEQGFLYEAAAQLIAAGGIQLPNSDNSNNNGDRVGELFRVLLTPVMIQYDQFVTKYVTEQNPKVAEVRGILVKQVTDLITKTTRVFSQPKSVMTSGCEAVLIDAMHLIISELSRFPTEAASPGRQAACAGVRAFLHRMVACIVPTNESNSIGCRSTLTSDILLVALVDAVPKLVRPLQSTVACYTTANQVLDIVDAEQRWKEIRDVIPLVTQVVLRYKNQSIPFLSTCLPHLMEVIINALNESLPPNHPTLIEEKKLLRRGYLQLVQTIYQSVPDVFSQLISENIVQNLSTVLGQVQACLESDDPTGLRSGVILFLQLIQSAAHNLQFYEDFLLPHLVPFFILGPISPVFRLTDGQFILALDKIAESLHALYQKQDGLYTYLKDYFLPRQQLSPELIQSYTSALKSSLKDFQLFVRIFHGRHNMLHIVLIWLSFLDYIHCLPEHKLKIPNSENVPDPCDPGKFVKSIGHLNYDGGGPLNSFGSDFESKRSWSLLCPLDSDGDGFTNGQELGDPKCQWKIGDLPERIFNITHPGVCTPVDSEVCKKQIICKTNIQTHCGFTQFSTSILTFITILIVLLTILKFISNTELKYRYEHDIWPTTCCPSLPYDKPGFSWDN
;
A
#
# COMPACT_ATOMS: atom_id res chain seq x y z
N LEU A 1 10.85 -29.85 -27.51
CA LEU A 1 9.70 -28.91 -27.47
C LEU A 1 9.88 -27.96 -28.67
N SER A 2 8.87 -27.67 -29.51
CA SER A 2 9.00 -26.63 -30.58
C SER A 2 8.92 -25.24 -29.95
N LEU A 3 9.95 -24.87 -29.18
CA LEU A 3 10.02 -23.64 -28.38
C LEU A 3 10.87 -22.55 -29.02
N GLU A 4 11.57 -22.82 -30.12
CA GLU A 4 12.29 -21.76 -30.84
C GLU A 4 11.34 -21.06 -31.81
N PRO A 5 11.10 -19.73 -31.66
CA PRO A 5 10.59 -18.95 -32.76
C PRO A 5 11.65 -18.93 -33.88
N ASP A 6 11.21 -19.09 -35.13
CA ASP A 6 12.10 -18.98 -36.29
C ASP A 6 12.88 -17.66 -36.23
N SER A 7 14.20 -17.74 -36.45
CA SER A 7 15.13 -16.59 -36.42
C SER A 7 14.75 -15.46 -37.39
N SER A 8 13.87 -15.74 -38.36
CA SER A 8 13.31 -14.76 -39.30
C SER A 8 12.17 -13.91 -38.71
N VAL A 9 11.47 -14.38 -37.67
CA VAL A 9 10.36 -13.67 -37.01
C VAL A 9 10.89 -12.56 -36.09
N VAL A 10 12.02 -12.80 -35.43
CA VAL A 10 12.70 -11.83 -34.55
C VAL A 10 13.17 -10.58 -35.31
N ASN A 11 13.45 -10.71 -36.61
CA ASN A 11 13.84 -9.58 -37.47
C ASN A 11 12.65 -8.82 -38.05
N GLY A 12 11.45 -9.40 -38.11
CA GLY A 12 10.25 -8.79 -38.68
C GLY A 12 9.44 -7.92 -37.70
N GLU A 13 9.54 -8.19 -36.40
CA GLU A 13 8.83 -7.44 -35.35
C GLU A 13 9.57 -6.17 -34.88
N LEU A 14 10.70 -5.82 -35.52
CA LEU A 14 11.51 -4.64 -35.19
C LEU A 14 10.86 -3.28 -35.52
N ASN A 15 9.65 -3.24 -36.10
CA ASN A 15 8.97 -2.01 -36.53
C ASN A 15 7.57 -1.77 -35.94
N GLY A 16 7.12 -2.54 -34.94
CA GLY A 16 5.77 -2.37 -34.37
C GLY A 16 5.74 -2.45 -32.85
N SER A 17 5.37 -1.34 -32.20
CA SER A 17 5.08 -1.28 -30.77
C SER A 17 3.90 -2.19 -30.39
N ALA A 18 4.16 -3.35 -29.79
CA ALA A 18 3.13 -4.14 -29.12
C ALA A 18 3.70 -4.77 -27.84
N GLY A 19 3.16 -4.35 -26.70
CA GLY A 19 3.50 -4.88 -25.40
C GLY A 19 2.98 -6.31 -25.20
N PHE A 20 3.78 -7.17 -24.58
CA PHE A 20 3.37 -8.49 -24.13
C PHE A 20 2.50 -8.36 -22.88
N ALA A 21 1.20 -8.16 -23.07
CA ALA A 21 0.18 -8.37 -22.06
C ALA A 21 -0.51 -9.73 -22.29
N ASN A 22 -0.89 -10.37 -21.18
CA ASN A 22 -1.62 -11.63 -21.04
C ASN A 22 -2.40 -12.10 -22.29
N GLY A 23 -2.08 -13.32 -22.72
CA GLY A 23 -3.01 -14.27 -23.32
C GLY A 23 -4.13 -13.71 -24.20
N ASN A 24 -3.79 -13.34 -25.43
CA ASN A 24 -4.59 -13.63 -26.62
C ASN A 24 -3.78 -13.25 -27.86
N THR A 25 -3.33 -14.25 -28.62
CA THR A 25 -2.77 -14.02 -29.96
C THR A 25 -3.94 -13.88 -30.92
N SER A 26 -4.44 -12.66 -31.10
CA SER A 26 -5.32 -12.35 -32.23
C SER A 26 -4.52 -11.67 -33.33
N ASN A 27 -4.56 -12.31 -34.50
CA ASN A 27 -4.06 -11.89 -35.82
C ASN A 27 -2.56 -11.97 -36.08
N PHE A 28 -2.09 -13.16 -36.49
CA PHE A 28 -1.02 -13.27 -37.50
C PHE A 28 -1.34 -14.38 -38.50
N GLY A 29 -1.12 -14.06 -39.78
CA GLY A 29 -1.50 -14.86 -40.94
C GLY A 29 -0.92 -16.28 -40.95
N LYS A 30 -1.61 -17.13 -41.70
CA LYS A 30 -1.39 -18.57 -41.91
C LYS A 30 0.11 -18.96 -41.98
N SER A 31 0.68 -19.32 -40.85
CA SER A 31 1.79 -20.28 -40.75
C SER A 31 1.29 -21.45 -39.91
N VAL A 32 1.40 -22.65 -40.44
CA VAL A 32 0.86 -23.88 -39.85
C VAL A 32 1.62 -24.16 -38.55
N LYS A 33 1.04 -23.83 -37.39
CA LYS A 33 1.56 -24.24 -36.08
C LYS A 33 1.31 -25.75 -35.89
N THR A 34 2.29 -26.59 -36.21
CA THR A 34 2.22 -28.06 -36.07
C THR A 34 2.62 -28.56 -34.67
N GLY A 35 2.40 -27.78 -33.61
CA GLY A 35 2.83 -28.17 -32.25
C GLY A 35 1.89 -27.66 -31.15
N LEU A 36 1.78 -28.45 -30.07
CA LEU A 36 1.07 -28.07 -28.84
C LEU A 36 1.73 -26.84 -28.20
N GLY A 37 0.95 -25.92 -27.66
CA GLY A 37 1.44 -24.77 -26.89
C GLY A 37 2.04 -25.18 -25.54
N ILE A 38 2.89 -24.33 -24.96
CA ILE A 38 3.57 -24.62 -23.67
C ILE A 38 2.59 -24.88 -22.52
N THR A 39 1.45 -24.20 -22.50
CA THR A 39 0.40 -24.43 -21.50
C THR A 39 -0.23 -25.80 -21.65
N GLU A 40 -0.51 -26.23 -22.89
CA GLU A 40 -1.10 -27.53 -23.21
C GLU A 40 -0.11 -28.66 -22.90
N GLN A 41 1.16 -28.47 -23.26
CA GLN A 41 2.25 -29.37 -22.86
C GLN A 41 2.33 -29.49 -21.34
N GLY A 42 2.25 -28.37 -20.61
CA GLY A 42 2.20 -28.37 -19.15
C GLY A 42 1.09 -29.25 -18.57
N PHE A 43 -0.13 -29.15 -19.12
CA PHE A 43 -1.26 -29.97 -18.70
C PHE A 43 -1.07 -31.45 -19.04
N LEU A 44 -0.50 -31.77 -20.21
CA LEU A 44 -0.22 -33.16 -20.59
C LEU A 44 0.82 -33.80 -19.68
N TYR A 45 1.87 -33.09 -19.33
CA TYR A 45 2.89 -33.56 -18.40
C TYR A 45 2.34 -33.72 -16.97
N GLU A 46 1.51 -32.78 -16.51
CA GLU A 46 0.82 -32.91 -15.21
C GLU A 46 -0.14 -34.11 -15.20
N ALA A 47 -0.91 -34.33 -16.27
CA ALA A 47 -1.81 -35.47 -16.40
C ALA A 47 -1.03 -36.81 -16.48
N ALA A 48 0.06 -36.85 -17.24
CA ALA A 48 0.92 -38.03 -17.32
C ALA A 48 1.54 -38.36 -15.95
N ALA A 49 2.02 -37.35 -15.22
CA ALA A 49 2.52 -37.52 -13.86
C ALA A 49 1.45 -38.04 -12.89
N GLN A 50 0.21 -37.52 -12.99
CA GLN A 50 -0.93 -38.02 -12.21
C GLN A 50 -1.25 -39.47 -12.51
N LEU A 51 -1.22 -39.89 -13.79
CA LEU A 51 -1.44 -41.28 -14.19
C LEU A 51 -0.33 -42.19 -13.67
N ILE A 52 0.93 -41.76 -13.76
CA ILE A 52 2.09 -42.51 -13.24
C ILE A 52 1.97 -42.69 -11.72
N ALA A 53 1.65 -41.62 -10.99
CA ALA A 53 1.49 -41.67 -9.54
C ALA A 53 0.27 -42.52 -9.11
N ALA A 54 -0.85 -42.45 -9.85
CA ALA A 54 -2.02 -43.27 -9.61
C ALA A 54 -1.77 -44.76 -9.87
N GLY A 55 -0.91 -45.09 -10.84
CA GLY A 55 -0.48 -46.45 -11.14
C GLY A 55 0.29 -47.15 -10.00
N GLY A 56 0.70 -46.40 -8.96
CA GLY A 56 1.30 -46.95 -7.73
C GLY A 56 0.28 -47.46 -6.70
N ILE A 57 -1.03 -47.26 -6.91
CA ILE A 57 -2.08 -47.73 -6.00
C ILE A 57 -2.35 -49.21 -6.27
N GLN A 58 -2.09 -50.08 -5.29
CA GLN A 58 -2.28 -51.54 -5.40
C GLN A 58 -3.74 -51.90 -5.73
N LEU A 59 -3.92 -52.79 -6.72
CA LEU A 59 -5.08 -53.70 -6.78
C LEU A 59 -4.85 -54.83 -5.75
N PRO A 60 -5.88 -55.32 -5.03
CA PRO A 60 -5.69 -56.13 -3.82
C PRO A 60 -5.04 -57.53 -3.99
N ASN A 61 -4.69 -57.96 -5.21
CA ASN A 61 -4.31 -59.35 -5.49
C ASN A 61 -3.06 -59.48 -6.41
N SER A 62 -1.90 -58.93 -6.02
CA SER A 62 -0.64 -59.33 -6.65
C SER A 62 0.51 -59.36 -5.64
N ASP A 63 1.03 -60.56 -5.36
CA ASP A 63 2.11 -60.88 -4.42
C ASP A 63 3.51 -60.37 -4.84
N ASN A 64 3.61 -59.27 -5.58
CA ASN A 64 4.89 -58.67 -6.00
C ASN A 64 5.06 -57.26 -5.43
N SER A 65 5.19 -57.18 -4.09
CA SER A 65 5.28 -55.91 -3.34
C SER A 65 6.59 -55.13 -3.54
N ASN A 66 7.66 -55.75 -4.06
CA ASN A 66 8.98 -55.09 -4.20
C ASN A 66 9.26 -54.45 -5.57
N ASN A 67 8.54 -54.80 -6.64
CA ASN A 67 8.86 -54.32 -8.01
C ASN A 67 8.05 -53.10 -8.47
N ASN A 68 6.90 -52.80 -7.86
CA ASN A 68 6.06 -51.69 -8.31
C ASN A 68 6.62 -50.31 -7.94
N GLY A 69 7.36 -50.19 -6.83
CA GLY A 69 8.01 -48.93 -6.42
C GLY A 69 9.08 -48.45 -7.41
N ASP A 70 9.77 -49.40 -8.06
CA ASP A 70 10.81 -49.15 -9.06
C ASP A 70 10.19 -48.73 -10.41
N ARG A 71 9.12 -49.41 -10.84
CA ARG A 71 8.42 -49.09 -12.11
C ARG A 71 7.83 -47.69 -12.15
N VAL A 72 7.21 -47.21 -11.06
CA VAL A 72 6.66 -45.84 -11.00
C VAL A 72 7.79 -44.81 -11.13
N GLY A 73 8.90 -45.03 -10.44
CA GLY A 73 10.10 -44.19 -10.53
C GLY A 73 10.73 -44.21 -11.92
N GLU A 74 10.82 -45.37 -12.56
CA GLU A 74 11.33 -45.54 -13.91
C GLU A 74 10.49 -44.79 -14.95
N LEU A 75 9.16 -44.94 -14.90
CA LEU A 75 8.25 -44.20 -15.79
C LEU A 75 8.35 -42.70 -15.56
N PHE A 76 8.46 -42.26 -14.30
CA PHE A 76 8.65 -40.86 -13.97
C PHE A 76 10.00 -40.32 -14.49
N ARG A 77 11.07 -41.12 -14.41
CA ARG A 77 12.37 -40.82 -15.00
C ARG A 77 12.29 -40.69 -16.51
N VAL A 78 11.60 -41.60 -17.20
CA VAL A 78 11.38 -41.54 -18.65
C VAL A 78 10.62 -40.27 -19.04
N LEU A 79 9.65 -39.85 -18.24
CA LEU A 79 8.88 -38.62 -18.49
C LEU A 79 9.74 -37.36 -18.35
N LEU A 80 10.56 -37.25 -17.29
CA LEU A 80 11.30 -36.02 -16.98
C LEU A 80 12.66 -35.90 -17.67
N THR A 81 13.36 -37.00 -17.95
CA THR A 81 14.73 -36.98 -18.52
C THR A 81 14.82 -36.14 -19.80
N PRO A 82 13.90 -36.23 -20.79
CA PRO A 82 13.98 -35.42 -21.99
C PRO A 82 13.82 -33.92 -21.74
N VAL A 83 13.07 -33.53 -20.70
CA VAL A 83 12.87 -32.13 -20.32
C VAL A 83 14.08 -31.60 -19.57
N MET A 84 14.68 -32.44 -18.71
CA MET A 84 15.93 -32.13 -18.00
C MET A 84 17.09 -31.89 -18.97
N ILE A 85 17.23 -32.72 -20.01
CA ILE A 85 18.25 -32.51 -21.05
C ILE A 85 18.00 -31.20 -21.81
N GLN A 86 16.74 -30.89 -22.12
CA GLN A 86 16.38 -29.63 -22.77
C GLN A 86 16.67 -28.41 -21.88
N TYR A 87 16.47 -28.52 -20.57
CA TYR A 87 16.79 -27.46 -19.63
C TYR A 87 18.27 -27.06 -19.72
N ASP A 88 19.20 -28.02 -19.66
CA ASP A 88 20.64 -27.76 -19.80
C ASP A 88 20.99 -27.09 -21.16
N GLN A 89 20.37 -27.55 -22.24
CA GLN A 89 20.56 -26.95 -23.57
C GLN A 89 20.08 -25.49 -23.62
N PHE A 90 18.92 -25.20 -23.03
CA PHE A 90 18.38 -23.84 -22.97
C PHE A 90 19.21 -22.93 -22.07
N VAL A 91 19.70 -23.43 -20.92
CA VAL A 91 20.62 -22.66 -20.06
C VAL A 91 21.92 -22.36 -20.80
N THR A 92 22.49 -23.34 -21.50
CA THR A 92 23.71 -23.13 -22.29
C THR A 92 23.50 -22.06 -23.37
N LYS A 93 22.37 -22.10 -24.08
CA LYS A 93 22.01 -21.04 -25.04
C LYS A 93 21.80 -19.69 -24.37
N TYR A 94 21.16 -19.65 -23.20
CA TYR A 94 20.92 -18.42 -22.46
C TYR A 94 22.22 -17.75 -22.01
N VAL A 95 23.11 -18.49 -21.35
CA VAL A 95 24.35 -17.97 -20.77
C VAL A 95 25.38 -17.54 -21.83
N THR A 96 25.32 -18.12 -23.03
CA THR A 96 26.23 -17.78 -24.14
C THR A 96 25.71 -16.63 -25.03
N GLU A 97 24.46 -16.19 -24.86
CA GLU A 97 23.86 -15.15 -25.68
C GLU A 97 24.41 -13.77 -25.35
N GLN A 98 24.82 -13.03 -26.39
CA GLN A 98 25.38 -11.68 -26.26
C GLN A 98 24.34 -10.60 -26.59
N ASN A 99 23.31 -10.93 -27.36
CA ASN A 99 22.25 -10.00 -27.72
C ASN A 99 21.23 -9.88 -26.57
N PRO A 100 21.04 -8.70 -25.95
CA PRO A 100 20.18 -8.53 -24.78
C PRO A 100 18.72 -8.88 -25.05
N LYS A 101 18.19 -8.61 -26.26
CA LYS A 101 16.80 -8.95 -26.60
C LYS A 101 16.60 -10.46 -26.74
N VAL A 102 17.60 -11.15 -27.29
CA VAL A 102 17.55 -12.62 -27.44
C VAL A 102 17.81 -13.31 -26.10
N ALA A 103 18.70 -12.75 -25.27
CA ALA A 103 18.96 -13.21 -23.92
C ALA A 103 17.68 -13.14 -23.05
N GLU A 104 16.89 -12.07 -23.15
CA GLU A 104 15.58 -11.94 -22.49
C GLU A 104 14.65 -13.11 -22.86
N VAL A 105 14.47 -13.36 -24.16
CA VAL A 105 13.63 -14.47 -24.64
C VAL A 105 14.17 -15.81 -24.18
N ARG A 106 15.49 -16.03 -24.22
CA ARG A 106 16.11 -17.28 -23.77
C ARG A 106 15.94 -17.49 -22.26
N GLY A 107 16.02 -16.45 -21.44
CA GLY A 107 15.71 -16.53 -20.02
C GLY A 107 14.25 -16.91 -19.75
N ILE A 108 13.31 -16.40 -20.55
CA ILE A 108 11.91 -16.83 -20.51
C ILE A 108 11.74 -18.30 -20.92
N LEU A 109 12.48 -18.77 -21.92
CA LEU A 109 12.46 -20.19 -22.32
C LEU A 109 13.01 -21.11 -21.21
N VAL A 110 14.10 -20.71 -20.56
CA VAL A 110 14.63 -21.42 -19.37
C VAL A 110 13.54 -21.51 -18.31
N LYS A 111 12.87 -20.41 -17.99
CA LYS A 111 11.73 -20.39 -17.06
C LYS A 111 10.64 -21.38 -17.47
N GLN A 112 10.21 -21.36 -18.74
CA GLN A 112 9.13 -22.24 -19.23
C GLN A 112 9.46 -23.72 -19.09
N VAL A 113 10.71 -24.11 -19.35
CA VAL A 113 11.16 -25.50 -19.20
C VAL A 113 11.22 -25.88 -17.72
N THR A 114 11.71 -24.98 -16.85
CA THR A 114 11.68 -25.19 -15.39
C THR A 114 10.25 -25.29 -14.85
N ASP A 115 9.32 -24.48 -15.37
CA ASP A 115 7.91 -24.52 -15.01
C ASP A 115 7.26 -25.85 -15.44
N LEU A 116 7.67 -26.42 -16.57
CA LEU A 116 7.22 -27.74 -17.02
C LEU A 116 7.68 -28.85 -16.06
N ILE A 117 8.95 -28.83 -15.64
CA ILE A 117 9.47 -29.74 -14.60
C ILE A 117 8.67 -29.53 -13.30
N THR A 118 8.48 -28.29 -12.88
CA THR A 118 7.74 -27.92 -11.65
C THR A 118 6.30 -28.42 -11.66
N LYS A 119 5.58 -28.28 -12.78
CA LYS A 119 4.20 -28.79 -12.94
C LYS A 119 4.14 -30.31 -12.90
N THR A 120 5.09 -30.98 -13.57
CA THR A 120 5.18 -32.45 -13.58
C THR A 120 5.35 -33.00 -12.16
N THR A 121 6.17 -32.34 -11.33
CA THR A 121 6.43 -32.76 -9.94
C THR A 121 5.30 -32.40 -8.95
N ARG A 122 4.30 -31.61 -9.36
CA ARG A 122 3.18 -31.17 -8.50
C ARG A 122 2.33 -32.31 -7.97
N VAL A 123 2.28 -33.43 -8.67
CA VAL A 123 1.51 -34.62 -8.26
C VAL A 123 1.85 -35.06 -6.84
N PHE A 124 3.11 -34.93 -6.42
CA PHE A 124 3.58 -35.37 -5.09
C PHE A 124 3.23 -34.40 -3.95
N SER A 125 2.73 -33.19 -4.25
CA SER A 125 2.20 -32.30 -3.22
C SER A 125 0.78 -32.67 -2.78
N GLN A 126 0.13 -33.64 -3.41
CA GLN A 126 -1.25 -34.02 -3.12
C GLN A 126 -1.32 -35.05 -1.98
N PRO A 127 -2.25 -34.92 -1.01
CA PRO A 127 -2.32 -35.81 0.16
C PRO A 127 -2.52 -37.30 -0.15
N LYS A 128 -3.00 -37.64 -1.35
CA LYS A 128 -3.30 -39.01 -1.79
C LYS A 128 -2.18 -39.65 -2.62
N SER A 129 -1.11 -38.91 -2.93
CA SER A 129 0.00 -39.39 -3.75
C SER A 129 1.02 -40.10 -2.87
N VAL A 130 1.37 -41.35 -3.21
CA VAL A 130 2.49 -42.06 -2.58
C VAL A 130 3.76 -41.73 -3.35
N MET A 131 4.73 -41.12 -2.69
CA MET A 131 6.05 -40.85 -3.28
C MET A 131 6.93 -42.09 -3.11
N THR A 132 7.29 -42.77 -4.21
CA THR A 132 8.18 -43.93 -4.17
C THR A 132 9.65 -43.50 -4.14
N SER A 133 10.54 -44.38 -3.68
CA SER A 133 11.98 -44.08 -3.63
C SER A 133 12.60 -43.78 -5.00
N GLY A 134 12.07 -44.38 -6.07
CA GLY A 134 12.48 -44.07 -7.43
C GLY A 134 12.07 -42.67 -7.86
N CYS A 135 10.89 -42.20 -7.46
CA CYS A 135 10.46 -40.81 -7.69
C CYS A 135 11.29 -39.81 -6.90
N GLU A 136 11.60 -40.10 -5.64
CA GLU A 136 12.49 -39.25 -4.81
C GLU A 136 13.86 -39.06 -5.47
N ALA A 137 14.46 -40.15 -5.99
CA ALA A 137 15.73 -40.07 -6.71
C ALA A 137 15.65 -39.14 -7.93
N VAL A 138 14.59 -39.24 -8.74
CA VAL A 138 14.39 -38.36 -9.91
C VAL A 138 14.20 -36.89 -9.50
N LEU A 139 13.50 -36.62 -8.39
CA LEU A 139 13.35 -35.26 -7.86
C LEU A 139 14.69 -34.68 -7.40
N ILE A 140 15.50 -35.49 -6.71
CA ILE A 140 16.85 -35.10 -6.29
C ILE A 140 17.74 -34.83 -7.52
N ASP A 141 17.69 -35.69 -8.54
CA ASP A 141 18.44 -35.49 -9.80
C ASP A 141 18.04 -34.18 -10.49
N ALA A 142 16.74 -33.91 -10.59
CA ALA A 142 16.22 -32.66 -11.16
C ALA A 142 16.64 -31.43 -10.34
N MET A 143 16.63 -31.55 -9.01
CA MET A 143 17.05 -30.49 -8.11
C MET A 143 18.55 -30.18 -8.24
N HIS A 144 19.40 -31.20 -8.22
CA HIS A 144 20.85 -31.02 -8.42
C HIS A 144 21.17 -30.41 -9.78
N LEU A 145 20.48 -30.84 -10.84
CA LEU A 145 20.63 -30.24 -12.17
C LEU A 145 20.29 -28.75 -12.16
N ILE A 146 19.11 -28.39 -11.66
CA ILE A 146 18.63 -27.00 -11.67
C ILE A 146 19.56 -26.09 -10.84
N ILE A 147 20.02 -26.55 -9.67
CA ILE A 147 20.89 -25.79 -8.78
C ILE A 147 22.33 -25.71 -9.32
N SER A 148 22.83 -26.76 -9.97
CA SER A 148 24.13 -26.74 -10.64
C SER A 148 24.14 -25.66 -11.73
N GLU A 149 23.13 -25.65 -12.59
CA GLU A 149 22.97 -24.70 -13.69
C GLU A 149 22.73 -23.26 -13.22
N LEU A 150 22.09 -23.06 -12.06
CA LEU A 150 21.92 -21.73 -11.45
C LEU A 150 23.28 -21.01 -11.25
N SER A 151 24.35 -21.77 -11.03
CA SER A 151 25.71 -21.22 -10.84
C SER A 151 26.27 -20.57 -12.10
N ARG A 152 25.72 -20.89 -13.28
CA ARG A 152 26.12 -20.34 -14.58
C ARG A 152 25.33 -19.09 -14.97
N PHE A 153 24.28 -18.73 -14.22
CA PHE A 153 23.45 -17.59 -14.55
C PHE A 153 24.22 -16.26 -14.39
N PRO A 154 23.82 -15.20 -15.11
CA PRO A 154 24.44 -13.89 -14.98
C PRO A 154 24.44 -13.37 -13.54
N THR A 155 25.55 -12.73 -13.15
CA THR A 155 25.80 -12.21 -11.80
C THR A 155 25.21 -10.84 -11.54
N GLU A 156 24.78 -10.12 -12.58
CA GLU A 156 24.15 -8.80 -12.46
C GLU A 156 22.62 -8.95 -12.43
N ALA A 157 21.95 -8.29 -11.48
CA ALA A 157 20.50 -8.36 -11.35
C ALA A 157 19.77 -7.88 -12.63
N ALA A 158 20.25 -6.79 -13.24
CA ALA A 158 19.69 -6.20 -14.47
C ALA A 158 19.95 -6.99 -15.75
N SER A 159 20.66 -8.13 -15.68
CA SER A 159 20.91 -8.96 -16.86
C SER A 159 19.59 -9.43 -17.51
N PRO A 160 19.40 -9.22 -18.82
CA PRO A 160 18.17 -9.61 -19.52
C PRO A 160 17.86 -11.09 -19.36
N GLY A 161 16.60 -11.43 -19.08
CA GLY A 161 16.11 -12.80 -18.92
C GLY A 161 16.41 -13.44 -17.56
N ARG A 162 17.30 -12.85 -16.75
CA ARG A 162 17.70 -13.40 -15.44
C ARG A 162 16.52 -13.50 -14.49
N GLN A 163 15.74 -12.44 -14.37
CA GLN A 163 14.58 -12.40 -13.48
C GLN A 163 13.60 -13.54 -13.81
N ALA A 164 13.32 -13.77 -15.10
CA ALA A 164 12.43 -14.84 -15.54
C ALA A 164 13.02 -16.23 -15.22
N ALA A 165 14.28 -16.47 -15.57
CA ALA A 165 14.95 -17.74 -15.31
C ALA A 165 15.00 -18.07 -13.80
N CYS A 166 15.40 -17.10 -12.97
CA CYS A 166 15.40 -17.21 -11.51
C CYS A 166 13.99 -17.43 -10.95
N ALA A 167 12.95 -16.80 -11.51
CA ALA A 167 11.57 -17.04 -11.08
C ALA A 167 11.14 -18.51 -11.29
N GLY A 168 11.55 -19.13 -12.40
CA GLY A 168 11.33 -20.55 -12.64
C GLY A 168 12.03 -21.43 -11.60
N VAL A 169 13.31 -21.13 -11.31
CA VAL A 169 14.08 -21.83 -10.27
C VAL A 169 13.41 -21.68 -8.89
N ARG A 170 12.99 -20.47 -8.51
CA ARG A 170 12.26 -20.22 -7.25
C ARG A 170 10.98 -21.03 -7.17
N ALA A 171 10.18 -21.05 -8.25
CA ALA A 171 8.94 -21.82 -8.31
C ALA A 171 9.18 -23.33 -8.15
N PHE A 172 10.24 -23.85 -8.76
CA PHE A 172 10.67 -25.24 -8.59
C PHE A 172 11.08 -25.52 -7.13
N LEU A 173 11.89 -24.67 -6.50
CA LEU A 173 12.33 -24.86 -5.11
C LEU A 173 11.15 -24.82 -4.12
N HIS A 174 10.21 -23.87 -4.30
CA HIS A 174 8.95 -23.83 -3.55
C HIS A 174 8.18 -25.16 -3.64
N ARG A 175 8.19 -25.78 -4.84
CA ARG A 175 7.56 -27.07 -5.06
C ARG A 175 8.31 -28.19 -4.37
N MET A 176 9.64 -28.22 -4.42
CA MET A 176 10.44 -29.23 -3.72
C MET A 176 10.22 -29.20 -2.22
N VAL A 177 10.19 -27.99 -1.63
CA VAL A 177 9.84 -27.77 -0.22
C VAL A 177 8.44 -28.30 0.08
N ALA A 178 7.47 -28.14 -0.83
CA ALA A 178 6.12 -28.67 -0.65
C ALA A 178 6.01 -30.19 -0.79
N CYS A 179 6.80 -30.81 -1.69
CA CYS A 179 6.74 -32.25 -1.97
C CYS A 179 7.51 -33.09 -0.93
N ILE A 180 8.66 -32.60 -0.46
CA ILE A 180 9.48 -33.33 0.50
C ILE A 180 8.94 -33.05 1.92
N VAL A 181 8.75 -34.10 2.70
CA VAL A 181 8.14 -34.05 4.04
C VAL A 181 9.24 -33.95 5.10
N PRO A 182 9.05 -33.20 6.20
CA PRO A 182 9.97 -33.20 7.34
C PRO A 182 10.05 -34.58 8.00
N THR A 183 11.17 -34.84 8.67
CA THR A 183 11.49 -36.17 9.23
C THR A 183 10.51 -36.69 10.29
N ASN A 184 9.71 -35.80 10.87
CA ASN A 184 8.88 -36.10 12.04
C ASN A 184 7.42 -36.51 11.72
N GLU A 185 6.97 -36.46 10.46
CA GLU A 185 5.56 -36.70 10.11
C GLU A 185 5.23 -38.15 9.66
N SER A 186 6.21 -39.06 9.58
CA SER A 186 5.98 -40.46 9.17
C SER A 186 6.12 -41.46 10.32
N ASN A 187 5.00 -41.82 10.96
CA ASN A 187 4.90 -43.11 11.65
C ASN A 187 5.11 -44.23 10.61
N SER A 188 6.17 -45.05 10.79
CA SER A 188 6.51 -46.32 10.12
C SER A 188 7.51 -46.39 8.94
N ILE A 189 8.21 -45.30 8.53
CA ILE A 189 9.38 -45.39 7.60
C ILE A 189 10.51 -44.44 8.06
N GLY A 190 11.02 -44.65 9.27
CA GLY A 190 11.79 -43.66 10.04
C GLY A 190 13.27 -43.43 9.68
N CYS A 191 13.80 -43.89 8.54
CA CYS A 191 15.25 -43.77 8.25
C CYS A 191 15.61 -43.21 6.86
N ARG A 192 14.65 -43.01 5.94
CA ARG A 192 14.93 -42.55 4.56
C ARG A 192 14.36 -41.17 4.25
N SER A 193 13.21 -40.81 4.81
CA SER A 193 12.67 -39.45 4.74
C SER A 193 13.60 -38.41 5.40
N THR A 194 14.42 -38.86 6.35
CA THR A 194 15.51 -38.09 6.98
C THR A 194 16.58 -37.66 5.98
N LEU A 195 17.09 -38.59 5.17
CA LEU A 195 18.15 -38.28 4.22
C LEU A 195 17.69 -37.31 3.11
N THR A 196 16.49 -37.48 2.57
CA THR A 196 15.97 -36.64 1.47
C THR A 196 15.68 -35.20 1.91
N SER A 197 15.14 -35.02 3.12
CA SER A 197 14.91 -33.68 3.67
C SER A 197 16.21 -32.95 4.00
N ASP A 198 17.21 -33.65 4.53
CA ASP A 198 18.54 -33.10 4.77
C ASP A 198 19.22 -32.69 3.46
N ILE A 199 19.14 -33.53 2.41
CA ILE A 199 19.64 -33.20 1.07
C ILE A 199 18.97 -31.93 0.53
N LEU A 200 17.65 -31.79 0.67
CA LEU A 200 16.94 -30.57 0.24
C LEU A 200 17.43 -29.33 1.01
N LEU A 201 17.56 -29.41 2.33
CA LEU A 201 18.03 -28.27 3.12
C LEU A 201 19.45 -27.86 2.74
N VAL A 202 20.36 -28.81 2.51
CA VAL A 202 21.72 -28.55 2.01
C VAL A 202 21.68 -27.92 0.62
N ALA A 203 20.83 -28.41 -0.27
CA ALA A 203 20.65 -27.85 -1.60
C ALA A 203 20.12 -26.40 -1.56
N LEU A 204 19.20 -26.10 -0.63
CA LEU A 204 18.70 -24.74 -0.41
C LEU A 204 19.78 -23.81 0.17
N VAL A 205 20.68 -24.32 1.02
CA VAL A 205 21.84 -23.56 1.51
C VAL A 205 22.76 -23.12 0.36
N ASP A 206 22.90 -23.94 -0.68
CA ASP A 206 23.67 -23.58 -1.88
C ASP A 206 22.88 -22.63 -2.83
N ALA A 207 21.58 -22.88 -3.01
CA ALA A 207 20.76 -22.14 -3.97
C ALA A 207 20.37 -20.72 -3.52
N VAL A 208 19.94 -20.53 -2.27
CA VAL A 208 19.41 -19.23 -1.80
C VAL A 208 20.46 -18.11 -1.87
N PRO A 209 21.72 -18.30 -1.42
CA PRO A 209 22.75 -17.28 -1.57
C PRO A 209 23.02 -16.92 -3.03
N LYS A 210 22.95 -17.87 -3.98
CA LYS A 210 23.13 -17.61 -5.42
C LYS A 210 21.99 -16.78 -6.01
N LEU A 211 20.77 -16.93 -5.50
CA LEU A 211 19.63 -16.09 -5.88
C LEU A 211 19.75 -14.67 -5.32
N VAL A 212 20.28 -14.54 -4.09
CA VAL A 212 20.28 -13.29 -3.31
C VAL A 212 21.51 -12.41 -3.58
N ARG A 213 22.73 -12.99 -3.68
CA ARG A 213 23.98 -12.21 -3.84
C ARG A 213 23.95 -11.21 -5.01
N PRO A 214 23.47 -11.59 -6.22
CA PRO A 214 23.34 -10.64 -7.34
C PRO A 214 22.42 -9.43 -7.07
N LEU A 215 21.57 -9.50 -6.05
CA LEU A 215 20.60 -8.45 -5.70
C LEU A 215 21.17 -7.42 -4.71
N GLN A 216 22.40 -7.63 -4.21
CA GLN A 216 23.12 -6.62 -3.44
C GLN A 216 23.30 -5.38 -4.31
N SER A 217 22.91 -4.21 -3.77
CA SER A 217 23.16 -2.94 -4.45
C SER A 217 24.67 -2.75 -4.61
N THR A 218 25.14 -2.60 -5.84
CA THR A 218 26.51 -2.18 -6.15
C THR A 218 26.74 -0.70 -5.88
N VAL A 219 25.69 0.05 -5.51
CA VAL A 219 25.74 1.48 -5.20
C VAL A 219 25.83 1.66 -3.68
N ALA A 220 26.99 1.34 -3.11
CA ALA A 220 27.38 1.83 -1.80
C ALA A 220 28.31 3.05 -1.97
N CYS A 221 28.02 4.10 -1.20
CA CYS A 221 28.79 5.33 -0.96
C CYS A 221 28.47 6.57 -1.82
N TYR A 222 27.84 7.52 -1.13
CA TYR A 222 27.79 8.96 -1.39
C TYR A 222 28.92 9.49 -2.26
N THR A 223 28.59 10.01 -3.45
CA THR A 223 29.32 11.13 -4.06
C THR A 223 28.36 11.94 -4.96
N THR A 224 28.19 13.22 -4.61
CA THR A 224 27.82 14.34 -5.49
C THR A 224 26.60 14.20 -6.43
N ALA A 225 25.47 14.72 -5.94
CA ALA A 225 24.57 15.68 -6.59
C ALA A 225 23.99 15.47 -8.00
N ASN A 226 24.30 14.43 -8.80
CA ASN A 226 23.72 14.32 -10.15
C ASN A 226 23.76 12.91 -10.79
N GLN A 227 23.36 11.85 -10.08
CA GLN A 227 23.04 10.58 -10.74
C GLN A 227 21.69 10.02 -10.28
N VAL A 228 20.85 9.76 -11.29
CA VAL A 228 19.50 9.20 -11.20
C VAL A 228 19.62 7.74 -10.80
N LEU A 229 18.94 7.34 -9.72
CA LEU A 229 18.71 5.92 -9.41
C LEU A 229 18.22 5.24 -10.70
N ASP A 230 18.88 4.17 -11.15
CA ASP A 230 18.33 3.38 -12.25
C ASP A 230 17.04 2.71 -11.74
N ILE A 231 15.92 3.36 -12.05
CA ILE A 231 14.58 2.99 -11.59
C ILE A 231 14.26 1.54 -12.00
N VAL A 232 14.72 1.13 -13.19
CA VAL A 232 14.43 -0.20 -13.75
C VAL A 232 15.21 -1.26 -12.98
N ASP A 233 16.49 -1.01 -12.71
CA ASP A 233 17.32 -1.91 -11.91
C ASP A 233 16.80 -2.02 -10.46
N ALA A 234 16.46 -0.89 -9.82
CA ALA A 234 15.92 -0.87 -8.47
C ALA A 234 14.60 -1.63 -8.37
N GLU A 235 13.65 -1.37 -9.29
CA GLU A 235 12.38 -2.09 -9.35
C GLU A 235 12.60 -3.60 -9.49
N GLN A 236 13.48 -4.01 -10.40
CA GLN A 236 13.78 -5.42 -10.65
C GLN A 236 14.42 -6.10 -9.43
N ARG A 237 15.43 -5.47 -8.82
CA ARG A 237 16.10 -5.99 -7.61
C ARG A 237 15.11 -6.15 -6.47
N TRP A 238 14.34 -5.11 -6.14
CA TRP A 238 13.41 -5.14 -5.01
C TRP A 238 12.32 -6.20 -5.19
N LYS A 239 11.82 -6.35 -6.42
CA LYS A 239 10.88 -7.40 -6.79
C LYS A 239 11.48 -8.80 -6.62
N GLU A 240 12.71 -9.03 -7.08
CA GLU A 240 13.37 -10.32 -6.89
C GLU A 240 13.65 -10.64 -5.41
N ILE A 241 14.05 -9.65 -4.61
CA ILE A 241 14.25 -9.81 -3.16
C ILE A 241 12.92 -10.22 -2.53
N ARG A 242 11.84 -9.50 -2.84
CA ARG A 242 10.49 -9.81 -2.35
C ARG A 242 10.07 -11.23 -2.73
N ASP A 243 10.37 -11.68 -3.94
CA ASP A 243 10.01 -13.02 -4.41
C ASP A 243 10.79 -14.15 -3.73
N VAL A 244 11.96 -13.88 -3.14
CA VAL A 244 12.74 -14.87 -2.36
C VAL A 244 12.17 -15.05 -0.95
N ILE A 245 11.61 -14.00 -0.35
CA ILE A 245 11.10 -14.04 1.04
C ILE A 245 10.10 -15.19 1.27
N PRO A 246 9.07 -15.40 0.43
CA PRO A 246 8.13 -16.51 0.61
C PRO A 246 8.77 -17.90 0.65
N LEU A 247 9.88 -18.12 -0.08
CA LEU A 247 10.56 -19.41 -0.10
C LEU A 247 11.17 -19.72 1.26
N VAL A 248 11.89 -18.74 1.82
CA VAL A 248 12.47 -18.86 3.16
C VAL A 248 11.37 -19.02 4.21
N THR A 249 10.31 -18.22 4.13
CA THR A 249 9.13 -18.34 5.01
C THR A 249 8.50 -19.74 4.95
N GLN A 250 8.37 -20.33 3.75
CA GLN A 250 7.83 -21.68 3.58
C GLN A 250 8.72 -22.75 4.24
N VAL A 251 10.05 -22.63 4.08
CA VAL A 251 11.01 -23.54 4.73
C VAL A 251 10.87 -23.48 6.25
N VAL A 252 10.81 -22.27 6.81
CA VAL A 252 10.65 -22.05 8.26
C VAL A 252 9.36 -22.67 8.79
N LEU A 253 8.23 -22.39 8.13
CA LEU A 253 6.91 -22.89 8.56
C LEU A 253 6.83 -24.43 8.51
N ARG A 254 7.43 -25.03 7.48
CA ARG A 254 7.34 -26.47 7.24
C ARG A 254 8.35 -27.28 8.05
N TYR A 255 9.60 -26.85 8.11
CA TYR A 255 10.69 -27.59 8.75
C TYR A 255 10.96 -27.16 10.20
N LYS A 256 10.48 -25.98 10.62
CA LYS A 256 10.61 -25.47 11.99
C LYS A 256 12.06 -25.59 12.49
N ASN A 257 12.32 -26.27 13.60
CA ASN A 257 13.66 -26.44 14.17
C ASN A 257 14.67 -27.13 13.23
N GLN A 258 14.21 -27.95 12.27
CA GLN A 258 15.12 -28.56 11.28
C GLN A 258 15.68 -27.53 10.30
N SER A 259 15.02 -26.38 10.15
CA SER A 259 15.50 -25.28 9.30
C SER A 259 16.63 -24.45 9.94
N ILE A 260 17.00 -24.69 11.21
CA ILE A 260 18.01 -23.88 11.92
C ILE A 260 19.35 -23.81 11.16
N PRO A 261 19.97 -24.92 10.70
CA PRO A 261 21.25 -24.87 9.97
C PRO A 261 21.15 -24.13 8.62
N PHE A 262 19.98 -24.22 7.98
CA PHE A 262 19.68 -23.46 6.77
C PHE A 262 19.60 -21.96 7.07
N LEU A 263 18.85 -21.57 8.11
CA LEU A 263 18.70 -20.18 8.52
C LEU A 263 20.03 -19.56 8.97
N SER A 264 20.84 -20.27 9.75
CA SER A 264 22.13 -19.73 10.22
C SER A 264 23.06 -19.34 9.06
N THR A 265 22.92 -19.99 7.91
CA THR A 265 23.76 -19.73 6.74
C THR A 265 23.14 -18.69 5.80
N CYS A 266 21.84 -18.81 5.51
CA CYS A 266 21.18 -17.99 4.49
C CYS A 266 20.61 -16.67 5.03
N LEU A 267 20.15 -16.64 6.28
CA LEU A 267 19.41 -15.51 6.83
C LEU A 267 20.24 -14.23 6.95
N PRO A 268 21.52 -14.23 7.39
CA PRO A 268 22.30 -13.00 7.52
C PRO A 268 22.40 -12.22 6.20
N HIS A 269 22.77 -12.90 5.11
CA HIS A 269 22.88 -12.30 3.78
C HIS A 269 21.54 -11.79 3.24
N LEU A 270 20.45 -12.54 3.49
CA LEU A 270 19.12 -12.12 3.06
C LEU A 270 18.66 -10.87 3.81
N MET A 271 18.85 -10.83 5.13
CA MET A 271 18.48 -9.68 5.96
C MET A 271 19.27 -8.43 5.57
N GLU A 272 20.57 -8.58 5.31
CA GLU A 272 21.42 -7.49 4.82
C GLU A 272 20.88 -6.90 3.51
N VAL A 273 20.59 -7.74 2.52
CA VAL A 273 20.03 -7.31 1.23
C VAL A 273 18.68 -6.62 1.38
N ILE A 274 17.79 -7.16 2.21
CA ILE A 274 16.46 -6.57 2.46
C ILE A 274 16.60 -5.19 3.13
N ILE A 275 17.41 -5.08 4.19
CA ILE A 275 17.57 -3.82 4.92
C ILE A 275 18.23 -2.76 4.05
N ASN A 276 19.25 -3.13 3.25
CA ASN A 276 19.88 -2.21 2.30
C ASN A 276 18.86 -1.69 1.29
N ALA A 277 18.04 -2.56 0.68
CA ALA A 277 16.98 -2.15 -0.25
C ALA A 277 15.90 -1.27 0.42
N LEU A 278 15.54 -1.54 1.68
CA LEU A 278 14.60 -0.70 2.43
C LEU A 278 15.19 0.67 2.81
N ASN A 279 16.52 0.78 2.91
CA ASN A 279 17.21 2.03 3.19
C ASN A 279 17.57 2.85 1.93
N GLU A 280 17.48 2.27 0.72
CA GLU A 280 17.68 2.99 -0.54
C GLU A 280 16.72 4.19 -0.67
N SER A 281 17.26 5.36 -1.04
CA SER A 281 16.47 6.58 -1.21
C SER A 281 15.50 6.46 -2.38
N LEU A 282 14.23 6.78 -2.15
CA LEU A 282 13.22 6.81 -3.20
C LEU A 282 13.30 8.13 -3.99
N PRO A 283 13.35 8.12 -5.33
CA PRO A 283 13.16 9.31 -6.12
C PRO A 283 11.72 9.84 -5.95
N PRO A 284 11.52 11.17 -5.93
CA PRO A 284 10.18 11.75 -5.78
C PRO A 284 9.30 11.36 -6.98
N ASN A 285 8.06 10.94 -6.71
CA ASN A 285 6.98 10.67 -7.69
C ASN A 285 7.09 9.39 -8.56
N HIS A 286 7.53 8.26 -8.00
CA HIS A 286 7.44 6.95 -8.69
C HIS A 286 6.48 5.98 -7.96
N PRO A 287 5.20 5.89 -8.36
CA PRO A 287 4.20 5.08 -7.65
C PRO A 287 4.52 3.58 -7.65
N THR A 288 5.14 3.05 -8.71
CA THR A 288 5.55 1.64 -8.80
C THR A 288 6.61 1.30 -7.75
N LEU A 289 7.68 2.10 -7.66
CA LEU A 289 8.74 1.92 -6.66
C LEU A 289 8.24 2.09 -5.22
N ILE A 290 7.32 3.05 -4.99
CA ILE A 290 6.69 3.23 -3.67
C ILE A 290 5.93 1.97 -3.27
N GLU A 291 5.13 1.40 -4.18
CA GLU A 291 4.37 0.18 -3.94
C GLU A 291 5.29 -1.04 -3.74
N GLU A 292 6.33 -1.19 -4.56
CA GLU A 292 7.30 -2.28 -4.44
C GLU A 292 8.04 -2.22 -3.10
N LYS A 293 8.48 -1.04 -2.67
CA LYS A 293 9.12 -0.84 -1.35
C LYS A 293 8.16 -1.14 -0.21
N LYS A 294 6.88 -0.75 -0.33
CA LYS A 294 5.83 -1.08 0.64
C LYS A 294 5.65 -2.60 0.76
N LEU A 295 5.55 -3.31 -0.36
CA LEU A 295 5.39 -4.77 -0.38
C LEU A 295 6.64 -5.50 0.13
N LEU A 296 7.84 -5.01 -0.17
CA LEU A 296 9.08 -5.54 0.37
C LEU A 296 9.13 -5.41 1.90
N ARG A 297 8.75 -4.25 2.45
CA ARG A 297 8.68 -4.01 3.90
C ARG A 297 7.69 -4.95 4.59
N ARG A 298 6.53 -5.16 3.97
CA ARG A 298 5.55 -6.13 4.45
C ARG A 298 6.14 -7.54 4.50
N GLY A 299 6.81 -7.96 3.43
CA GLY A 299 7.48 -9.27 3.36
C GLY A 299 8.53 -9.44 4.45
N TYR A 300 9.35 -8.40 4.69
CA TYR A 300 10.33 -8.36 5.78
C TYR A 300 9.70 -8.59 7.15
N LEU A 301 8.67 -7.80 7.50
CA LEU A 301 8.01 -7.92 8.80
C LEU A 301 7.34 -9.28 8.99
N GLN A 302 6.72 -9.83 7.92
CA GLN A 302 6.12 -11.16 7.94
C GLN A 302 7.15 -12.28 8.11
N LEU A 303 8.32 -12.16 7.48
CA LEU A 303 9.42 -13.11 7.62
C LEU A 303 9.93 -13.13 9.07
N VAL A 304 10.24 -11.95 9.62
CA VAL A 304 10.75 -11.80 10.99
C VAL A 304 9.73 -12.32 12.00
N GLN A 305 8.46 -11.97 11.83
CA GLN A 305 7.35 -12.51 12.61
C GLN A 305 7.30 -14.06 12.54
N THR A 306 7.40 -14.63 11.33
CA THR A 306 7.34 -16.09 11.13
C THR A 306 8.52 -16.83 11.76
N ILE A 307 9.73 -16.26 11.67
CA ILE A 307 10.93 -16.81 12.30
C ILE A 307 10.75 -16.84 13.82
N TYR A 308 10.32 -15.72 14.41
CA TYR A 308 10.05 -15.68 15.85
C TYR A 308 9.00 -16.71 16.27
N GLN A 309 7.92 -16.86 15.49
CA GLN A 309 6.84 -17.80 15.79
C GLN A 309 7.25 -19.27 15.70
N SER A 310 8.10 -19.62 14.73
CA SER A 310 8.42 -21.00 14.41
C SER A 310 9.72 -21.47 15.06
N VAL A 311 10.70 -20.57 15.20
CA VAL A 311 12.07 -20.86 15.66
C VAL A 311 12.62 -19.69 16.50
N PRO A 312 12.13 -19.48 17.75
CA PRO A 312 12.47 -18.32 18.58
C PRO A 312 13.98 -18.18 18.90
N ASP A 313 14.71 -19.31 18.97
CA ASP A 313 16.14 -19.32 19.28
C ASP A 313 16.97 -18.60 18.21
N VAL A 314 16.62 -18.78 16.94
CA VAL A 314 17.28 -18.11 15.81
C VAL A 314 17.01 -16.61 15.85
N PHE A 315 15.77 -16.21 16.16
CA PHE A 315 15.46 -14.79 16.34
C PHE A 315 16.29 -14.17 17.47
N SER A 316 16.44 -14.89 18.58
CA SER A 316 17.24 -14.43 19.73
C SER A 316 18.71 -14.22 19.35
N GLN A 317 19.28 -15.08 18.50
CA GLN A 317 20.62 -14.90 17.96
C GLN A 317 20.74 -13.64 17.08
N LEU A 318 19.77 -13.38 16.21
CA LEU A 318 19.76 -12.19 15.33
C LEU A 318 19.75 -10.87 16.11
N ILE A 319 19.10 -10.83 17.29
CA ILE A 319 19.00 -9.61 18.09
C ILE A 319 20.12 -9.48 19.15
N SER A 320 20.90 -10.54 19.40
CA SER A 320 21.75 -10.68 20.59
C SER A 320 22.85 -9.62 20.76
N GLU A 321 23.46 -9.14 19.67
CA GLU A 321 24.60 -8.20 19.75
C GLU A 321 24.17 -6.77 20.13
N ASN A 322 22.97 -6.34 19.75
CA ASN A 322 22.43 -5.01 20.06
C ASN A 322 20.90 -5.00 20.01
N ILE A 323 20.28 -5.56 21.05
CA ILE A 323 18.83 -5.81 21.13
C ILE A 323 18.02 -4.53 20.86
N VAL A 324 18.38 -3.42 21.52
CA VAL A 324 17.64 -2.15 21.41
C VAL A 324 17.74 -1.58 20.00
N GLN A 325 18.93 -1.55 19.38
CA GLN A 325 19.11 -1.01 18.04
C GLN A 325 18.38 -1.85 16.97
N ASN A 326 18.47 -3.18 17.07
CA ASN A 326 17.84 -4.08 16.11
C ASN A 326 16.32 -4.02 16.21
N LEU A 327 15.76 -3.99 17.43
CA LEU A 327 14.33 -3.83 17.64
C LEU A 327 13.83 -2.42 17.28
N SER A 328 14.65 -1.38 17.47
CA SER A 328 14.34 -0.03 16.99
C SER A 328 14.28 0.04 15.47
N THR A 329 15.16 -0.70 14.78
CA THR A 329 15.12 -0.83 13.31
C THR A 329 13.82 -1.50 12.87
N VAL A 330 13.42 -2.59 13.53
CA VAL A 330 12.13 -3.26 13.27
C VAL A 330 10.98 -2.29 13.54
N LEU A 331 10.97 -1.58 14.67
CA LEU A 331 9.93 -0.60 15.00
C LEU A 331 9.85 0.53 13.98
N GLY A 332 10.99 1.02 13.47
CA GLY A 332 11.05 1.99 12.39
C GLY A 332 10.39 1.49 11.10
N GLN A 333 10.54 0.19 10.77
CA GLN A 333 9.80 -0.40 9.65
C GLN A 333 8.30 -0.51 9.95
N VAL A 334 7.90 -0.81 11.19
CA VAL A 334 6.47 -0.82 11.57
C VAL A 334 5.86 0.59 11.46
N GLN A 335 6.58 1.63 11.87
CA GLN A 335 6.19 3.03 11.69
C GLN A 335 6.06 3.39 10.21
N ALA A 336 7.04 3.01 9.39
CA ALA A 336 6.99 3.26 7.95
C ALA A 336 5.80 2.54 7.26
N CYS A 337 5.31 1.41 7.78
CA CYS A 337 4.07 0.79 7.30
C CYS A 337 2.84 1.68 7.55
N LEU A 338 2.78 2.39 8.68
CA LEU A 338 1.70 3.34 8.96
C LEU A 338 1.76 4.54 8.00
N GLU A 339 2.95 5.08 7.75
CA GLU A 339 3.14 6.21 6.83
C GLU A 339 2.82 5.86 5.37
N SER A 340 3.07 4.60 4.97
CA SER A 340 2.85 4.11 3.60
C SER A 340 1.48 3.47 3.36
N ASP A 341 0.52 3.67 4.27
CA ASP A 341 -0.83 3.11 4.19
C ASP A 341 -0.85 1.57 4.05
N ASP A 342 0.00 0.88 4.81
CA ASP A 342 0.09 -0.58 4.86
C ASP A 342 -0.41 -1.16 6.20
N PRO A 343 -1.73 -1.34 6.38
CA PRO A 343 -2.28 -1.90 7.60
C PRO A 343 -1.91 -3.38 7.81
N THR A 344 -1.60 -4.12 6.74
CA THR A 344 -1.20 -5.54 6.84
C THR A 344 0.22 -5.67 7.38
N GLY A 345 1.16 -4.88 6.85
CA GLY A 345 2.53 -4.82 7.37
C GLY A 345 2.59 -4.30 8.80
N LEU A 346 1.82 -3.24 9.11
CA LEU A 346 1.67 -2.71 10.46
C LEU A 346 1.21 -3.79 11.44
N ARG A 347 0.15 -4.53 11.09
CA ARG A 347 -0.38 -5.61 11.92
C ARG A 347 0.64 -6.72 12.16
N SER A 348 1.39 -7.14 11.14
CA SER A 348 2.45 -8.14 11.30
C SER A 348 3.54 -7.71 12.29
N GLY A 349 3.97 -6.45 12.21
CA GLY A 349 4.92 -5.86 13.15
C GLY A 349 4.38 -5.79 14.58
N VAL A 350 3.12 -5.38 14.77
CA VAL A 350 2.48 -5.35 16.09
C VAL A 350 2.36 -6.76 16.68
N ILE A 351 2.02 -7.77 15.86
CA ILE A 351 1.95 -9.16 16.33
C ILE A 351 3.33 -9.64 16.80
N LEU A 352 4.41 -9.34 16.08
CA LEU A 352 5.77 -9.66 16.52
C LEU A 352 6.06 -9.05 17.91
N PHE A 353 5.76 -7.75 18.10
CA PHE A 353 5.98 -7.09 19.39
C PHE A 353 5.09 -7.62 20.51
N LEU A 354 3.84 -7.97 20.22
CA LEU A 354 2.96 -8.65 21.18
C LEU A 354 3.61 -9.95 21.69
N GLN A 355 4.16 -10.75 20.78
CA GLN A 355 4.79 -12.02 21.14
C GLN A 355 6.07 -11.81 21.96
N LEU A 356 6.87 -10.79 21.61
CA LEU A 356 8.03 -10.38 22.40
C LEU A 356 7.66 -9.90 23.80
N ILE A 357 6.57 -9.14 23.96
CA ILE A 357 6.06 -8.74 25.27
C ILE A 357 5.68 -9.99 26.08
N GLN A 358 4.95 -10.92 25.47
CA GLN A 358 4.51 -12.15 26.15
C GLN A 358 5.67 -13.00 26.66
N SER A 359 6.77 -13.09 25.90
CA SER A 359 7.95 -13.89 26.25
C SER A 359 8.94 -13.17 27.16
N ALA A 360 9.26 -11.91 26.87
CA ALA A 360 10.47 -11.24 27.34
C ALA A 360 10.22 -9.98 28.19
N ALA A 361 8.96 -9.55 28.39
CA ALA A 361 8.67 -8.35 29.20
C ALA A 361 9.08 -8.47 30.68
N HIS A 362 9.48 -9.65 31.17
CA HIS A 362 10.00 -9.83 32.52
C HIS A 362 11.44 -9.30 32.69
N ASN A 363 12.18 -9.10 31.58
CA ASN A 363 13.51 -8.52 31.61
C ASN A 363 13.41 -7.00 31.81
N LEU A 364 13.86 -6.51 32.96
CA LEU A 364 13.80 -5.08 33.31
C LEU A 364 14.52 -4.18 32.30
N GLN A 365 15.69 -4.59 31.82
CA GLN A 365 16.47 -3.77 30.89
C GLN A 365 15.71 -3.59 29.57
N PHE A 366 15.17 -4.68 29.02
CA PHE A 366 14.34 -4.61 27.82
C PHE A 366 13.07 -3.76 28.03
N TYR A 367 12.50 -3.85 29.22
CA TYR A 367 11.29 -3.12 29.59
C TYR A 367 11.53 -1.60 29.69
N GLU A 368 12.58 -1.18 30.40
CA GLU A 368 12.89 0.23 30.64
C GLU A 368 13.61 0.90 29.46
N ASP A 369 14.49 0.19 28.76
CA ASP A 369 15.29 0.77 27.67
C ASP A 369 14.56 0.77 26.32
N PHE A 370 13.56 -0.11 26.13
CA PHE A 370 12.88 -0.25 24.84
C PHE A 370 11.35 -0.18 24.91
N LEU A 371 10.70 -1.02 25.74
CA LEU A 371 9.23 -1.12 25.71
C LEU A 371 8.56 0.20 26.13
N LEU A 372 8.95 0.78 27.25
CA LEU A 372 8.39 2.05 27.72
C LEU A 372 8.76 3.27 26.86
N PRO A 373 10.04 3.53 26.52
CA PRO A 373 10.42 4.76 25.83
C PRO A 373 10.15 4.77 24.32
N HIS A 374 10.05 3.60 23.68
CA HIS A 374 9.93 3.50 22.21
C HIS A 374 8.62 2.85 21.76
N LEU A 375 8.29 1.67 22.30
CA LEU A 375 7.13 0.90 21.83
C LEU A 375 5.79 1.48 22.30
N VAL A 376 5.66 1.78 23.59
CA VAL A 376 4.42 2.33 24.18
C VAL A 376 4.01 3.66 23.54
N PRO A 377 4.91 4.64 23.33
CA PRO A 377 4.57 5.87 22.61
C PRO A 377 4.02 5.61 21.21
N PHE A 378 4.64 4.70 20.46
CA PHE A 378 4.14 4.35 19.12
C PHE A 378 2.74 3.72 19.18
N PHE A 379 2.48 2.83 20.13
CA PHE A 379 1.16 2.19 20.28
C PHE A 379 0.04 3.16 20.64
N ILE A 380 0.35 4.24 21.36
CA ILE A 380 -0.66 5.26 21.72
C ILE A 380 -0.80 6.33 20.63
N LEU A 381 0.31 6.79 20.06
CA LEU A 381 0.31 7.90 19.10
C LEU A 381 0.07 7.45 17.65
N GLY A 382 0.48 6.24 17.28
CA GLY A 382 0.30 5.70 15.93
C GLY A 382 -1.16 5.74 15.47
N PRO A 383 -2.14 5.26 16.27
CA PRO A 383 -3.55 5.32 15.90
C PRO A 383 -4.16 6.74 15.82
N ILE A 384 -3.44 7.78 16.25
CA ILE A 384 -3.85 9.19 16.12
C ILE A 384 -3.50 9.75 14.73
N SER A 385 -2.59 9.09 13.99
CA SER A 385 -2.21 9.50 12.65
C SER A 385 -3.43 9.61 11.72
N PRO A 386 -3.52 10.65 10.87
CA PRO A 386 -4.61 10.79 9.90
C PRO A 386 -4.67 9.65 8.87
N VAL A 387 -3.56 8.91 8.70
CA VAL A 387 -3.51 7.73 7.82
C VAL A 387 -4.26 6.54 8.44
N PHE A 388 -4.36 6.48 9.78
CA PHE A 388 -4.98 5.37 10.50
C PHE A 388 -6.53 5.46 10.44
N ARG A 389 -7.13 4.77 9.48
CA ARG A 389 -8.58 4.85 9.22
C ARG A 389 -9.36 3.76 9.94
N LEU A 390 -10.23 4.13 10.87
CA LEU A 390 -11.15 3.19 11.54
C LEU A 390 -12.34 2.74 10.68
N THR A 391 -12.44 3.21 9.44
CA THR A 391 -13.35 2.67 8.42
C THR A 391 -12.80 1.41 7.75
N ASP A 392 -11.48 1.18 7.85
CA ASP A 392 -10.81 0.02 7.25
C ASP A 392 -10.69 -1.11 8.28
N GLY A 393 -11.22 -2.28 7.93
CA GLY A 393 -11.18 -3.47 8.78
C GLY A 393 -9.75 -3.92 9.15
N GLN A 394 -8.75 -3.72 8.28
CA GLN A 394 -7.37 -4.12 8.59
C GLN A 394 -6.73 -3.21 9.63
N PHE A 395 -7.01 -1.90 9.59
CA PHE A 395 -6.58 -0.98 10.63
C PHE A 395 -7.27 -1.27 11.97
N ILE A 396 -8.56 -1.66 11.98
CA ILE A 396 -9.23 -2.11 13.20
C ILE A 396 -8.54 -3.34 13.78
N LEU A 397 -8.20 -4.33 12.95
CA LEU A 397 -7.47 -5.53 13.41
C LEU A 397 -6.07 -5.21 13.93
N ALA A 398 -5.39 -4.22 13.36
CA ALA A 398 -4.12 -3.72 13.89
C ALA A 398 -4.32 -3.03 15.25
N LEU A 399 -5.36 -2.20 15.38
CA LEU A 399 -5.69 -1.51 16.63
C LEU A 399 -6.02 -2.48 17.76
N ASP A 400 -6.78 -3.54 17.46
CA ASP A 400 -7.09 -4.59 18.43
C ASP A 400 -5.83 -5.28 18.96
N LYS A 401 -4.84 -5.48 18.07
CA LYS A 401 -3.55 -6.05 18.44
C LYS A 401 -2.68 -5.08 19.23
N ILE A 402 -2.72 -3.79 18.94
CA ILE A 402 -2.08 -2.74 19.75
C ILE A 402 -2.67 -2.75 21.16
N ALA A 403 -4.00 -2.77 21.28
CA ALA A 403 -4.68 -2.83 22.57
C ALA A 403 -4.34 -4.11 23.34
N GLU A 404 -4.28 -5.25 22.65
CA GLU A 404 -3.83 -6.53 23.23
C GLU A 404 -2.38 -6.46 23.73
N SER A 405 -1.48 -5.80 23.01
CA SER A 405 -0.09 -5.60 23.45
C SER A 405 0.02 -4.73 24.70
N LEU A 406 -0.73 -3.63 24.77
CA LEU A 406 -0.75 -2.75 25.95
C LEU A 406 -1.34 -3.47 27.18
N HIS A 407 -2.40 -4.26 26.98
CA HIS A 407 -3.01 -5.06 28.05
C HIS A 407 -2.08 -6.18 28.52
N ALA A 408 -1.42 -6.88 27.60
CA ALA A 408 -0.41 -7.89 27.93
C ALA A 408 0.78 -7.29 28.70
N LEU A 409 1.22 -6.08 28.33
CA LEU A 409 2.29 -5.38 29.03
C LEU A 409 1.88 -4.99 30.46
N TYR A 410 0.65 -4.46 30.63
CA TYR A 410 0.08 -4.16 31.94
C TYR A 410 -0.01 -5.39 32.85
N GLN A 411 -0.41 -6.55 32.29
CA GLN A 411 -0.50 -7.80 33.06
C GLN A 411 0.86 -8.36 33.51
N LYS A 412 1.95 -8.02 32.80
CA LYS A 412 3.29 -8.55 33.08
C LYS A 412 4.06 -7.69 34.08
N GLN A 413 3.91 -6.37 34.02
CA GLN A 413 4.58 -5.46 34.95
C GLN A 413 3.69 -4.27 35.33
N ASP A 414 3.63 -3.95 36.62
CA ASP A 414 2.84 -2.83 37.16
C ASP A 414 3.39 -1.45 36.74
N GLY A 415 4.64 -1.38 36.27
CA GLY A 415 5.31 -0.13 35.90
C GLY A 415 4.62 0.63 34.77
N LEU A 416 3.86 -0.04 33.90
CA LEU A 416 3.18 0.59 32.76
C LEU A 416 2.12 1.59 33.23
N TYR A 417 1.36 1.24 34.27
CA TYR A 417 0.30 2.09 34.78
C TYR A 417 0.87 3.41 35.32
N THR A 418 1.92 3.31 36.14
CA THR A 418 2.63 4.47 36.71
C THR A 418 3.26 5.32 35.59
N TYR A 419 3.92 4.68 34.62
CA TYR A 419 4.50 5.37 33.48
C TYR A 419 3.44 6.15 32.67
N LEU A 420 2.29 5.54 32.37
CA LEU A 420 1.23 6.20 31.61
C LEU A 420 0.57 7.33 32.41
N LYS A 421 0.23 7.08 33.67
CA LYS A 421 -0.50 8.02 34.52
C LYS A 421 0.36 9.23 34.91
N ASP A 422 1.60 8.99 35.33
CA ASP A 422 2.42 10.01 35.99
C ASP A 422 3.44 10.65 35.05
N TYR A 423 3.76 10.03 33.91
CA TYR A 423 4.79 10.52 32.98
C TYR A 423 4.29 10.76 31.55
N PHE A 424 3.79 9.73 30.86
CA PHE A 424 3.56 9.79 29.41
C PHE A 424 2.31 10.58 29.02
N LEU A 425 1.13 10.24 29.56
CA LEU A 425 -0.14 10.88 29.18
C LEU A 425 -0.23 12.35 29.61
N PRO A 426 0.25 12.77 30.81
CA PRO A 426 0.29 14.19 31.18
C PRO A 426 1.10 15.06 30.19
N ARG A 427 2.17 14.50 29.62
CA ARG A 427 3.00 15.20 28.61
C ARG A 427 2.30 15.38 27.27
N GLN A 428 1.27 14.60 26.99
CA GLN A 428 0.42 14.77 25.79
C GLN A 428 -0.66 15.86 25.97
N GLN A 429 -0.62 16.62 27.07
CA GLN A 429 -1.56 17.71 27.38
C GLN A 429 -3.04 17.25 27.44
N LEU A 430 -3.27 15.99 27.84
CA LEU A 430 -4.61 15.44 28.03
C LEU A 430 -5.24 15.93 29.34
N SER A 431 -6.58 16.06 29.36
CA SER A 431 -7.30 16.42 30.60
C SER A 431 -7.16 15.31 31.67
N PRO A 432 -7.18 15.65 32.97
CA PRO A 432 -7.09 14.66 34.05
C PRO A 432 -8.17 13.57 33.97
N GLU A 433 -9.37 13.93 33.50
CA GLU A 433 -10.50 13.02 33.30
C GLU A 433 -10.22 11.97 32.20
N LEU A 434 -9.62 12.40 31.08
CA LEU A 434 -9.24 11.49 30.00
C LEU A 434 -8.11 10.54 30.43
N ILE A 435 -7.13 11.06 31.19
CA ILE A 435 -6.06 10.24 31.76
C ILE A 435 -6.64 9.19 32.71
N GLN A 436 -7.57 9.58 33.58
CA GLN A 436 -8.24 8.65 34.50
C GLN A 436 -9.11 7.62 33.74
N SER A 437 -9.81 8.04 32.70
CA SER A 437 -10.63 7.16 31.86
C SER A 437 -9.77 6.11 31.15
N TYR A 438 -8.66 6.51 30.52
CA TYR A 438 -7.74 5.61 29.83
C TYR A 438 -7.09 4.61 30.79
N THR A 439 -6.59 5.10 31.92
CA THR A 439 -5.93 4.26 32.93
C THR A 439 -6.92 3.34 33.66
N SER A 440 -8.18 3.74 33.82
CA SER A 440 -9.25 2.86 34.33
C SER A 440 -9.64 1.80 33.30
N ALA A 441 -9.75 2.17 32.02
CA ALA A 441 -10.05 1.21 30.96
C ALA A 441 -8.94 0.15 30.81
N LEU A 442 -7.68 0.51 31.02
CA LEU A 442 -6.56 -0.45 31.00
C LEU A 442 -6.71 -1.55 32.06
N LYS A 443 -7.34 -1.25 33.20
CA LYS A 443 -7.62 -2.22 34.29
C LYS A 443 -8.79 -3.16 33.99
N SER A 444 -9.60 -2.86 32.97
CA SER A 444 -10.77 -3.66 32.61
C SER A 444 -10.39 -4.93 31.85
N SER A 445 -11.40 -5.69 31.39
CA SER A 445 -11.15 -6.88 30.57
C SER A 445 -10.55 -6.47 29.20
N LEU A 446 -9.83 -7.39 28.55
CA LEU A 446 -9.25 -7.14 27.22
C LEU A 446 -10.31 -6.68 26.21
N LYS A 447 -11.50 -7.27 26.23
CA LYS A 447 -12.59 -6.93 25.32
C LYS A 447 -13.11 -5.51 25.55
N ASP A 448 -13.26 -5.13 26.82
CA ASP A 448 -13.71 -3.79 27.19
C ASP A 448 -12.64 -2.75 26.85
N PHE A 449 -11.37 -3.07 27.07
CA PHE A 449 -10.26 -2.21 26.69
C PHE A 449 -10.15 -2.02 25.17
N GLN A 450 -10.28 -3.09 24.39
CA GLN A 450 -10.31 -3.00 22.91
C GLN A 450 -11.47 -2.11 22.42
N LEU A 451 -12.66 -2.28 23.00
CA LEU A 451 -13.80 -1.42 22.69
C LEU A 451 -13.53 0.04 23.06
N PHE A 452 -12.96 0.28 24.24
CA PHE A 452 -12.58 1.62 24.69
C PHE A 452 -11.59 2.28 23.73
N VAL A 453 -10.50 1.59 23.35
CA VAL A 453 -9.46 2.11 22.45
C VAL A 453 -10.05 2.47 21.07
N ARG A 454 -10.95 1.65 20.53
CA ARG A 454 -11.67 1.97 19.27
C ARG A 454 -12.49 3.25 19.39
N ILE A 455 -13.22 3.42 20.49
CA ILE A 455 -14.03 4.63 20.74
C ILE A 455 -13.13 5.84 20.97
N PHE A 456 -12.07 5.69 21.75
CA PHE A 456 -11.12 6.74 22.08
C PHE A 456 -10.47 7.33 20.82
N HIS A 457 -9.87 6.49 19.97
CA HIS A 457 -9.27 6.96 18.73
C HIS A 457 -10.31 7.36 17.67
N GLY A 458 -11.50 6.77 17.68
CA GLY A 458 -12.61 7.18 16.80
C GLY A 458 -13.10 8.60 17.08
N ARG A 459 -13.13 9.02 18.35
CA ARG A 459 -13.46 10.39 18.74
C ARG A 459 -12.38 11.38 18.28
N HIS A 460 -11.11 11.05 18.42
CA HIS A 460 -10.00 11.89 17.97
C HIS A 460 -9.96 12.04 16.44
N ASN A 461 -10.16 10.96 15.69
CA ASN A 461 -10.23 11.03 14.23
C ASN A 461 -11.45 11.85 13.76
N MET A 462 -12.59 11.74 14.44
CA MET A 462 -13.75 12.60 14.17
C MET A 462 -13.49 14.07 14.52
N LEU A 463 -12.81 14.37 15.63
CA LEU A 463 -12.41 15.75 15.97
C LEU A 463 -11.47 16.34 14.94
N HIS A 464 -10.46 15.59 14.46
CA HIS A 464 -9.58 16.03 13.39
C HIS A 464 -10.33 16.20 12.06
N ILE A 465 -11.21 15.28 11.69
CA ILE A 465 -12.06 15.42 10.49
C ILE A 465 -12.95 16.67 10.63
N VAL A 466 -13.55 16.91 11.78
CA VAL A 466 -14.37 18.11 12.04
C VAL A 466 -13.50 19.37 11.99
N LEU A 467 -12.29 19.38 12.55
CA LEU A 467 -11.36 20.51 12.48
C LEU A 467 -10.88 20.78 11.04
N ILE A 468 -10.63 19.73 10.25
CA ILE A 468 -10.31 19.83 8.82
C ILE A 468 -11.52 20.33 8.04
N TRP A 469 -12.73 19.85 8.34
CA TRP A 469 -13.96 20.36 7.74
C TRP A 469 -14.23 21.82 8.09
N LEU A 470 -13.93 22.24 9.33
CA LEU A 470 -14.01 23.62 9.78
C LEU A 470 -12.97 24.51 9.07
N SER A 471 -11.75 24.01 8.83
CA SER A 471 -10.75 24.74 8.04
C SER A 471 -11.05 24.77 6.54
N PHE A 472 -11.79 23.78 6.02
CA PHE A 472 -12.33 23.82 4.65
C PHE A 472 -13.56 24.75 4.53
N LEU A 473 -14.35 24.94 5.59
CA LEU A 473 -15.45 25.91 5.61
C LEU A 473 -14.95 27.36 5.48
N ASP A 474 -13.75 27.68 6.01
CA ASP A 474 -13.08 28.97 5.78
C ASP A 474 -12.65 29.18 4.31
N TYR A 475 -12.52 28.09 3.53
CA TYR A 475 -12.08 28.15 2.13
C TYR A 475 -13.23 28.18 1.09
N ILE A 476 -14.48 27.86 1.50
CA ILE A 476 -15.62 27.72 0.58
C ILE A 476 -16.23 29.08 0.15
N HIS A 477 -15.92 30.20 0.81
CA HIS A 477 -16.45 31.51 0.44
C HIS A 477 -15.49 32.36 -0.39
N CYS A 478 -15.34 32.00 -1.68
CA CYS A 478 -15.16 32.97 -2.78
C CYS A 478 -15.19 32.25 -4.14
N LEU A 479 -16.37 31.84 -4.60
CA LEU A 479 -16.58 31.52 -6.02
C LEU A 479 -17.13 32.77 -6.73
N PRO A 480 -16.41 33.38 -7.69
CA PRO A 480 -16.87 34.59 -8.35
C PRO A 480 -17.84 34.25 -9.51
N GLU A 481 -19.08 33.87 -9.19
CA GLU A 481 -20.11 33.54 -10.21
C GLU A 481 -20.52 34.73 -11.12
N HIS A 482 -20.10 35.96 -10.80
CA HIS A 482 -20.49 37.17 -11.51
C HIS A 482 -19.43 37.71 -12.48
N LYS A 483 -18.16 37.27 -12.40
CA LYS A 483 -17.07 37.80 -13.24
C LYS A 483 -17.25 37.51 -14.74
N LEU A 484 -17.95 36.44 -15.09
CA LEU A 484 -18.16 36.01 -16.48
C LEU A 484 -19.36 36.68 -17.18
N LYS A 485 -20.06 37.63 -16.55
CA LYS A 485 -21.31 38.22 -17.07
C LYS A 485 -21.16 39.63 -17.68
N ILE A 486 -19.93 40.15 -17.76
CA ILE A 486 -19.61 41.53 -18.18
C ILE A 486 -18.32 41.52 -19.03
N PRO A 487 -18.19 42.30 -20.12
CA PRO A 487 -16.97 42.35 -20.91
C PRO A 487 -15.80 42.94 -20.12
N ASN A 488 -14.58 42.44 -20.35
CA ASN A 488 -13.32 42.94 -19.77
C ASN A 488 -13.27 43.06 -18.24
N SER A 489 -14.15 42.39 -17.50
CA SER A 489 -14.25 42.50 -16.03
C SER A 489 -12.94 42.19 -15.29
N GLU A 490 -12.04 41.40 -15.88
CA GLU A 490 -10.73 41.04 -15.32
C GLU A 490 -9.57 41.96 -15.77
N ASN A 491 -9.82 42.83 -16.76
CA ASN A 491 -8.81 43.67 -17.39
C ASN A 491 -8.93 45.16 -17.00
N VAL A 492 -9.85 45.50 -16.09
CA VAL A 492 -10.08 46.89 -15.67
C VAL A 492 -8.90 47.38 -14.81
N PRO A 493 -8.17 48.44 -15.22
CA PRO A 493 -7.06 48.97 -14.46
C PRO A 493 -7.54 49.72 -13.21
N ASP A 494 -6.71 49.73 -12.17
CA ASP A 494 -6.92 50.58 -11.00
C ASP A 494 -6.73 52.06 -11.39
N PRO A 495 -7.74 52.93 -11.20
CA PRO A 495 -7.67 54.36 -11.54
C PRO A 495 -6.54 55.11 -10.83
N CYS A 496 -6.07 54.62 -9.68
CA CYS A 496 -5.02 55.23 -8.86
C CYS A 496 -3.66 54.54 -9.00
N ASP A 497 -3.61 53.32 -9.54
CA ASP A 497 -2.38 52.57 -9.84
C ASP A 497 -2.55 51.79 -11.15
N PRO A 498 -2.40 52.44 -12.33
CA PRO A 498 -2.67 51.82 -13.63
C PRO A 498 -1.84 50.57 -13.96
N GLY A 499 -0.82 50.23 -13.14
CA GLY A 499 -0.05 48.99 -13.23
C GLY A 499 -0.73 47.77 -12.58
N LYS A 500 -1.89 47.94 -11.92
CA LYS A 500 -2.69 46.88 -11.30
C LYS A 500 -4.08 46.80 -11.92
N PHE A 501 -4.63 45.58 -11.94
CA PHE A 501 -6.00 45.32 -12.33
C PHE A 501 -6.86 45.09 -11.09
N VAL A 502 -8.08 45.64 -11.09
CA VAL A 502 -9.02 45.44 -9.98
C VAL A 502 -9.64 44.04 -10.06
N LYS A 503 -9.81 43.38 -8.91
CA LYS A 503 -10.39 42.02 -8.87
C LYS A 503 -11.91 42.05 -8.81
N SER A 504 -12.51 43.17 -8.40
CA SER A 504 -13.95 43.36 -8.30
C SER A 504 -14.34 44.80 -8.62
N ILE A 505 -15.05 44.99 -9.73
CA ILE A 505 -15.46 46.31 -10.24
C ILE A 505 -16.79 46.81 -9.65
N GLY A 506 -17.54 45.97 -8.93
CA GLY A 506 -18.87 46.29 -8.38
C GLY A 506 -18.88 46.71 -6.91
N HIS A 507 -17.73 46.66 -6.23
CA HIS A 507 -17.61 47.00 -4.82
C HIS A 507 -16.71 48.21 -4.62
N LEU A 508 -16.87 48.90 -3.48
CA LEU A 508 -15.90 49.92 -3.06
C LEU A 508 -14.52 49.31 -2.76
N ASN A 509 -14.47 48.04 -2.35
CA ASN A 509 -13.24 47.28 -2.17
C ASN A 509 -12.84 46.58 -3.48
N TYR A 510 -11.68 46.93 -4.06
CA TYR A 510 -11.19 46.34 -5.30
C TYR A 510 -10.84 44.84 -5.19
N ASP A 511 -10.63 44.31 -3.98
CA ASP A 511 -10.48 42.86 -3.74
C ASP A 511 -11.83 42.12 -3.66
N GLY A 512 -12.96 42.84 -3.59
CA GLY A 512 -14.31 42.30 -3.49
C GLY A 512 -14.91 42.33 -2.08
N GLY A 513 -16.24 42.14 -2.01
CA GLY A 513 -16.99 42.22 -0.75
C GLY A 513 -17.14 43.66 -0.22
N GLY A 514 -17.92 43.81 0.85
CA GLY A 514 -18.26 45.14 1.40
C GLY A 514 -19.31 45.89 0.57
N PRO A 515 -19.52 47.19 0.82
CA PRO A 515 -20.55 47.98 0.14
C PRO A 515 -20.35 48.05 -1.39
N LEU A 516 -21.45 48.06 -2.13
CA LEU A 516 -21.45 48.24 -3.58
C LEU A 516 -21.07 49.67 -3.96
N ASN A 517 -20.39 49.84 -5.09
CA ASN A 517 -20.25 51.15 -5.74
C ASN A 517 -21.48 51.44 -6.62
N SER A 518 -21.49 52.57 -7.31
CA SER A 518 -22.62 52.95 -8.18
C SER A 518 -22.89 51.92 -9.28
N PHE A 519 -21.83 51.44 -9.93
CA PHE A 519 -21.91 50.36 -10.93
C PHE A 519 -22.45 49.05 -10.35
N GLY A 520 -21.98 48.63 -9.18
CA GLY A 520 -22.45 47.42 -8.49
C GLY A 520 -23.93 47.52 -8.12
N SER A 521 -24.40 48.71 -7.74
CA SER A 521 -25.80 48.97 -7.43
C SER A 521 -26.68 48.90 -8.68
N ASP A 522 -26.21 49.45 -9.81
CA ASP A 522 -26.88 49.33 -11.10
C ASP A 522 -26.85 47.89 -11.64
N PHE A 523 -25.75 47.17 -11.45
CA PHE A 523 -25.62 45.76 -11.81
C PHE A 523 -26.62 44.89 -11.02
N GLU A 524 -26.75 45.11 -9.71
CA GLU A 524 -27.69 44.39 -8.85
C GLU A 524 -29.14 44.65 -9.25
N SER A 525 -29.46 45.88 -9.67
CA SER A 525 -30.82 46.26 -10.08
C SER A 525 -31.20 45.77 -11.48
N LYS A 526 -30.29 45.82 -12.45
CA LYS A 526 -30.57 45.50 -13.86
C LYS A 526 -30.29 44.03 -14.21
N ARG A 527 -29.27 43.41 -13.60
CA ARG A 527 -28.81 42.01 -13.77
C ARG A 527 -28.62 41.52 -15.21
N SER A 528 -28.52 42.42 -16.19
CA SER A 528 -28.32 42.12 -17.61
C SER A 528 -27.41 43.17 -18.25
N TRP A 529 -26.38 42.72 -18.97
CA TRP A 529 -25.43 43.60 -19.66
C TRP A 529 -26.13 44.54 -20.65
N SER A 530 -27.13 44.06 -21.40
CA SER A 530 -27.88 44.89 -22.36
C SER A 530 -28.59 46.09 -21.74
N LEU A 531 -28.94 46.01 -20.45
CA LEU A 531 -29.59 47.09 -19.70
C LEU A 531 -28.61 47.95 -18.91
N LEU A 532 -27.40 47.44 -18.67
CA LEU A 532 -26.34 48.09 -17.90
C LEU A 532 -25.39 48.88 -18.80
N CYS A 533 -25.07 48.34 -19.98
CA CYS A 533 -24.16 48.92 -20.96
C CYS A 533 -24.45 50.37 -21.37
N PRO A 534 -25.71 50.81 -21.57
CA PRO A 534 -26.00 52.20 -21.96
C PRO A 534 -26.06 53.17 -20.78
N LEU A 535 -25.89 52.71 -19.54
CA LEU A 535 -25.87 53.58 -18.36
C LEU A 535 -24.47 54.18 -18.17
N ASP A 536 -24.44 55.37 -17.59
CA ASP A 536 -23.24 56.03 -17.06
C ASP A 536 -23.39 55.97 -15.53
N SER A 537 -22.78 54.94 -14.92
CA SER A 537 -23.05 54.58 -13.53
C SER A 537 -22.31 55.48 -12.53
N ASP A 538 -21.16 56.05 -12.91
CA ASP A 538 -20.36 56.93 -12.05
C ASP A 538 -20.42 58.41 -12.45
N GLY A 539 -21.08 58.73 -13.55
CA GLY A 539 -21.42 60.09 -13.98
C GLY A 539 -20.26 60.83 -14.62
N ASP A 540 -19.28 60.12 -15.18
CA ASP A 540 -18.11 60.73 -15.82
C ASP A 540 -18.33 61.11 -17.29
N GLY A 541 -19.51 60.80 -17.82
CA GLY A 541 -19.94 61.09 -19.18
C GLY A 541 -19.67 59.96 -20.18
N PHE A 542 -19.08 58.85 -19.73
CA PHE A 542 -18.95 57.63 -20.52
C PHE A 542 -19.98 56.59 -20.08
N THR A 543 -20.50 55.82 -21.03
CA THR A 543 -21.35 54.68 -20.66
C THR A 543 -20.50 53.49 -20.23
N ASN A 544 -21.03 52.64 -19.36
CA ASN A 544 -20.42 51.39 -18.92
C ASN A 544 -19.88 50.56 -20.11
N GLY A 545 -20.59 50.57 -21.24
CA GLY A 545 -20.14 49.94 -22.49
C GLY A 545 -18.93 50.60 -23.13
N GLN A 546 -18.89 51.94 -23.19
CA GLN A 546 -17.72 52.66 -23.66
C GLN A 546 -16.50 52.39 -22.77
N GLU A 547 -16.70 52.26 -21.47
CA GLU A 547 -15.63 52.03 -20.52
C GLU A 547 -15.10 50.59 -20.54
N LEU A 548 -15.99 49.59 -20.61
CA LEU A 548 -15.64 48.17 -20.61
C LEU A 548 -15.37 47.58 -22.00
N GLY A 549 -15.32 48.43 -23.04
CA GLY A 549 -14.88 48.02 -24.38
C GLY A 549 -15.96 47.40 -25.27
N ASP A 550 -17.23 47.71 -25.00
CA ASP A 550 -18.42 47.40 -25.82
C ASP A 550 -19.25 48.68 -26.09
N PRO A 551 -18.72 49.66 -26.85
CA PRO A 551 -19.38 50.95 -27.05
C PRO A 551 -20.70 50.86 -27.82
N LYS A 552 -20.95 49.75 -28.53
CA LYS A 552 -22.20 49.50 -29.26
C LYS A 552 -23.21 48.65 -28.49
N CYS A 553 -22.88 48.21 -27.27
CA CYS A 553 -23.71 47.32 -26.46
C CYS A 553 -24.13 46.02 -27.15
N GLN A 554 -23.21 45.42 -27.91
CA GLN A 554 -23.45 44.21 -28.69
C GLN A 554 -22.87 42.94 -28.06
N TRP A 555 -22.01 43.07 -27.04
CA TRP A 555 -21.34 41.95 -26.41
C TRP A 555 -22.32 41.00 -25.71
N LYS A 556 -22.08 39.70 -25.84
CA LYS A 556 -22.80 38.64 -25.11
C LYS A 556 -21.81 37.75 -24.37
N ILE A 557 -22.32 37.04 -23.36
CA ILE A 557 -21.52 36.11 -22.54
C ILE A 557 -20.83 35.10 -23.45
N GLY A 558 -19.49 35.10 -23.42
CA GLY A 558 -18.63 34.23 -24.23
C GLY A 558 -18.03 34.89 -25.49
N ASP A 559 -18.52 36.07 -25.89
CA ASP A 559 -17.95 36.82 -27.01
C ASP A 559 -16.64 37.52 -26.61
N LEU A 560 -15.79 37.83 -27.60
CA LEU A 560 -14.67 38.74 -27.41
C LEU A 560 -15.17 40.20 -27.41
N PRO A 561 -14.77 41.03 -26.44
CA PRO A 561 -15.13 42.44 -26.42
C PRO A 561 -14.54 43.21 -27.61
N GLU A 562 -15.25 44.23 -28.09
CA GLU A 562 -14.87 45.03 -29.27
C GLU A 562 -13.50 45.72 -29.06
N ARG A 563 -13.19 46.10 -27.81
CA ARG A 563 -11.93 46.73 -27.43
C ARG A 563 -11.45 46.24 -26.06
N ILE A 564 -10.15 46.04 -25.91
CA ILE A 564 -9.51 45.60 -24.64
C ILE A 564 -8.49 46.61 -24.09
N PHE A 565 -8.22 47.70 -24.81
CA PHE A 565 -7.24 48.73 -24.45
C PHE A 565 -7.96 50.07 -24.23
N ASN A 566 -7.37 50.98 -23.43
CA ASN A 566 -7.98 52.27 -23.08
C ASN A 566 -9.37 52.14 -22.40
N ILE A 567 -9.55 51.08 -21.62
CA ILE A 567 -10.75 50.81 -20.83
C ILE A 567 -10.60 51.44 -19.44
N THR A 568 -11.73 51.80 -18.82
CA THR A 568 -11.81 52.51 -17.53
C THR A 568 -12.73 51.77 -16.55
N HIS A 569 -12.78 52.26 -15.32
CA HIS A 569 -13.51 51.60 -14.24
C HIS A 569 -14.94 52.15 -14.13
N PRO A 570 -16.00 51.37 -14.43
CA PRO A 570 -17.35 51.90 -14.64
C PRO A 570 -18.11 52.38 -13.38
N GLY A 571 -17.48 52.20 -12.22
CA GLY A 571 -17.98 52.68 -10.92
C GLY A 571 -17.11 53.76 -10.29
N VAL A 572 -16.14 54.32 -11.02
CA VAL A 572 -15.20 55.33 -10.53
C VAL A 572 -14.93 56.35 -11.63
N CYS A 573 -15.35 57.60 -11.39
CA CYS A 573 -15.27 58.67 -12.37
C CYS A 573 -13.84 58.87 -12.90
N THR A 574 -13.66 58.72 -14.22
CA THR A 574 -12.36 58.87 -14.88
C THR A 574 -12.42 59.77 -16.13
N PRO A 575 -11.31 60.43 -16.52
CA PRO A 575 -10.03 60.54 -15.83
C PRO A 575 -10.14 61.31 -14.51
N VAL A 576 -9.43 60.83 -13.48
CA VAL A 576 -9.47 61.36 -12.10
C VAL A 576 -9.17 62.88 -12.04
N ASP A 577 -8.33 63.38 -12.95
CA ASP A 577 -7.93 64.79 -13.03
C ASP A 577 -8.87 65.68 -13.87
N SER A 578 -9.96 65.15 -14.42
CA SER A 578 -10.93 65.92 -15.20
C SER A 578 -11.70 66.92 -14.32
N GLU A 579 -12.13 68.06 -14.87
CA GLU A 579 -12.93 69.05 -14.12
C GLU A 579 -14.28 68.48 -13.60
N VAL A 580 -14.75 67.38 -14.20
CA VAL A 580 -15.93 66.63 -13.75
C VAL A 580 -15.61 65.77 -12.52
N CYS A 581 -14.49 65.04 -12.54
CA CYS A 581 -14.12 64.08 -11.49
C CYS A 581 -13.27 64.68 -10.35
N LYS A 582 -12.65 65.86 -10.54
CA LYS A 582 -11.76 66.53 -9.57
C LYS A 582 -12.43 66.89 -8.24
N LYS A 583 -13.76 66.90 -8.19
CA LYS A 583 -14.57 67.09 -6.96
C LYS A 583 -14.79 65.78 -6.18
N GLN A 584 -14.53 64.62 -6.79
CA GLN A 584 -14.66 63.30 -6.18
C GLN A 584 -13.31 62.88 -5.57
N ILE A 585 -13.31 62.47 -4.30
CA ILE A 585 -12.09 61.98 -3.64
C ILE A 585 -11.88 60.52 -4.06
N ILE A 586 -11.12 60.31 -5.14
CA ILE A 586 -10.88 58.97 -5.70
C ILE A 586 -9.56 58.37 -5.18
N CYS A 587 -8.46 59.15 -5.16
CA CYS A 587 -7.10 58.64 -4.87
C CYS A 587 -6.43 59.20 -3.59
N LYS A 588 -7.17 59.49 -2.50
CA LYS A 588 -6.56 59.92 -1.22
C LYS A 588 -6.84 58.98 -0.03
N THR A 589 -5.77 58.27 0.36
CA THR A 589 -5.41 57.68 1.67
C THR A 589 -6.42 56.78 2.41
N ASN A 590 -6.08 55.48 2.41
CA ASN A 590 -6.11 54.56 3.55
C ASN A 590 -7.44 54.44 4.32
N ILE A 591 -8.45 53.83 3.67
CA ILE A 591 -9.59 53.26 4.39
C ILE A 591 -9.17 51.88 4.91
N GLN A 592 -8.41 51.87 6.01
CA GLN A 592 -8.59 50.82 7.01
C GLN A 592 -9.95 51.07 7.66
N THR A 593 -10.98 50.35 7.22
CA THR A 593 -12.19 50.18 8.03
C THR A 593 -12.40 48.70 8.28
N HIS A 594 -12.14 48.34 9.54
CA HIS A 594 -12.59 47.14 10.21
C HIS A 594 -13.87 46.57 9.61
N CYS A 595 -13.81 45.31 9.17
CA CYS A 595 -14.98 44.49 8.94
C CYS A 595 -15.63 44.20 10.30
N GLY A 596 -16.58 45.04 10.71
CA GLY A 596 -17.52 44.70 11.77
C GLY A 596 -18.46 43.64 11.22
N PHE A 597 -18.35 42.40 11.72
CA PHE A 597 -19.29 41.33 11.43
C PHE A 597 -20.72 41.81 11.73
N THR A 598 -21.61 41.78 10.75
CA THR A 598 -23.03 41.98 11.00
C THR A 598 -23.54 40.85 11.90
N GLN A 599 -24.17 41.23 13.01
CA GLN A 599 -24.71 40.37 14.08
C GLN A 599 -25.62 39.22 13.59
N PHE A 600 -26.07 39.26 12.33
CA PHE A 600 -26.91 38.23 11.72
C PHE A 600 -26.14 36.98 11.27
N SER A 601 -24.87 37.13 10.85
CA SER A 601 -24.07 36.01 10.31
C SER A 601 -23.47 35.11 11.39
N THR A 602 -23.15 35.67 12.54
CA THR A 602 -22.65 34.89 13.69
C THR A 602 -23.78 34.06 14.30
N SER A 603 -24.99 34.60 14.39
CA SER A 603 -26.15 33.89 14.94
C SER A 603 -26.55 32.67 14.11
N ILE A 604 -26.59 32.76 12.78
CA ILE A 604 -26.92 31.61 11.91
C ILE A 604 -25.84 30.54 11.98
N LEU A 605 -24.56 30.93 11.97
CA LEU A 605 -23.46 29.98 12.07
C LEU A 605 -23.44 29.28 13.44
N THR A 606 -23.70 30.03 14.52
CA THR A 606 -23.86 29.43 15.87
C THR A 606 -25.08 28.51 15.93
N PHE A 607 -26.19 28.86 15.28
CA PHE A 607 -27.38 28.02 15.28
C PHE A 607 -27.16 26.73 14.49
N ILE A 608 -26.52 26.79 13.32
CA ILE A 608 -26.21 25.62 12.50
C ILE A 608 -25.21 24.70 13.21
N THR A 609 -24.16 25.27 13.81
CA THR A 609 -23.18 24.47 14.59
C THR A 609 -23.83 23.84 15.82
N ILE A 610 -24.65 24.57 16.57
CA ILE A 610 -25.42 24.02 17.69
C ILE A 610 -26.39 22.95 17.21
N LEU A 611 -27.08 23.14 16.08
CA LEU A 611 -28.01 22.15 15.53
C LEU A 611 -27.28 20.87 15.09
N ILE A 612 -26.11 20.97 14.46
CA ILE A 612 -25.29 19.80 14.07
C ILE A 612 -24.79 19.06 15.32
N VAL A 613 -24.32 19.79 16.33
CA VAL A 613 -23.93 19.21 17.62
C VAL A 613 -25.13 18.55 18.30
N LEU A 614 -26.31 19.17 18.27
CA LEU A 614 -27.53 18.62 18.84
C LEU A 614 -27.99 17.37 18.09
N LEU A 615 -27.92 17.35 16.76
CA LEU A 615 -28.27 16.19 15.94
C LEU A 615 -27.28 15.04 16.11
N THR A 616 -25.99 15.33 16.29
CA THR A 616 -24.98 14.31 16.61
C THR A 616 -25.15 13.77 18.03
N ILE A 617 -25.46 14.62 19.01
CA ILE A 617 -25.83 14.20 20.37
C ILE A 617 -27.13 13.40 20.36
N LEU A 618 -28.15 13.81 19.60
CA LEU A 618 -29.42 13.07 19.45
C LEU A 618 -29.20 11.71 18.79
N LYS A 619 -28.34 11.62 17.77
CA LYS A 619 -27.94 10.36 17.14
C LYS A 619 -27.11 9.47 18.08
N PHE A 620 -26.40 10.08 19.03
CA PHE A 620 -25.67 9.40 20.10
C PHE A 620 -26.61 8.92 21.23
N ILE A 621 -27.62 9.71 21.63
CA ILE A 621 -28.64 9.36 22.63
C ILE A 621 -29.66 8.36 22.06
N SER A 622 -29.95 8.41 20.75
CA SER A 622 -30.81 7.44 20.07
C SER A 622 -30.14 6.09 19.85
N ASN A 623 -28.88 5.93 20.25
CA ASN A 623 -28.24 4.63 20.33
C ASN A 623 -28.91 3.86 21.48
N THR A 624 -29.83 2.96 21.13
CA THR A 624 -30.63 2.16 22.05
C THR A 624 -29.79 1.38 23.05
N GLU A 625 -28.55 1.04 22.68
CA GLU A 625 -27.60 0.36 23.56
C GLU A 625 -27.07 1.27 24.69
N LEU A 626 -26.89 2.56 24.42
CA LEU A 626 -26.39 3.55 25.39
C LEU A 626 -27.49 4.00 26.36
N LYS A 627 -28.73 4.13 25.86
CA LYS A 627 -29.90 4.46 26.68
C LYS A 627 -30.23 3.34 27.67
N TYR A 628 -30.16 2.09 27.24
CA TYR A 628 -30.34 0.92 28.12
C TYR A 628 -29.28 0.87 29.23
N ARG A 629 -28.03 1.22 28.92
CA ARG A 629 -26.89 1.21 29.86
C ARG A 629 -26.98 2.30 30.94
N TYR A 630 -27.45 3.49 30.61
CA TYR A 630 -27.61 4.59 31.58
C TYR A 630 -28.78 4.35 32.54
N GLU A 631 -29.85 3.70 32.08
CA GLU A 631 -31.05 3.50 32.89
C GLU A 631 -30.96 2.32 33.87
N HIS A 632 -30.06 1.34 33.68
CA HIS A 632 -30.14 0.07 34.42
C HIS A 632 -28.88 -0.41 35.15
N ASP A 633 -27.71 0.23 35.04
CA ASP A 633 -26.45 0.00 35.80
C ASP A 633 -25.97 -1.48 36.03
N ILE A 634 -26.59 -2.47 35.40
CA ILE A 634 -26.35 -3.91 35.61
C ILE A 634 -26.41 -4.63 34.25
N TRP A 635 -25.40 -5.46 33.99
CA TRP A 635 -25.40 -6.41 32.86
C TRP A 635 -26.42 -7.54 33.11
N PRO A 636 -27.31 -7.87 32.14
CA PRO A 636 -27.99 -9.16 32.16
C PRO A 636 -26.97 -10.26 31.86
N THR A 637 -26.88 -11.25 32.75
CA THR A 637 -25.86 -12.31 32.75
C THR A 637 -26.14 -13.48 31.81
N THR A 638 -27.09 -13.37 30.87
CA THR A 638 -27.40 -14.46 29.94
C THR A 638 -27.80 -13.95 28.56
N CYS A 639 -27.17 -14.52 27.52
CA CYS A 639 -27.70 -14.51 26.16
C CYS A 639 -29.00 -15.32 26.10
N CYS A 640 -30.07 -14.75 25.54
CA CYS A 640 -31.15 -15.33 24.72
C CYS A 640 -32.40 -14.40 24.78
N PRO A 641 -33.48 -14.63 24.00
CA PRO A 641 -33.63 -14.81 22.56
C PRO A 641 -34.58 -13.73 21.96
N SER A 642 -34.51 -13.47 20.64
CA SER A 642 -35.53 -12.76 19.82
C SER A 642 -36.28 -11.56 20.44
N LEU A 643 -35.82 -10.33 20.18
CA LEU A 643 -36.69 -9.15 20.25
C LEU A 643 -37.63 -9.13 19.02
N PRO A 644 -38.94 -8.88 19.19
CA PRO A 644 -39.88 -8.84 18.08
C PRO A 644 -39.61 -7.61 17.21
N TYR A 645 -39.56 -7.84 15.91
CA TYR A 645 -39.38 -6.84 14.87
C TYR A 645 -40.74 -6.17 14.61
N ASP A 646 -41.07 -5.11 15.34
CA ASP A 646 -42.23 -4.28 14.98
C ASP A 646 -41.88 -3.41 13.77
N LYS A 647 -42.36 -3.82 12.60
CA LYS A 647 -42.41 -2.98 11.40
C LYS A 647 -43.39 -1.81 11.66
N PRO A 648 -43.01 -0.55 11.42
CA PRO A 648 -44.00 0.51 11.28
C PRO A 648 -44.71 0.33 9.93
N GLY A 649 -45.90 -0.27 9.99
CA GLY A 649 -46.83 -0.32 8.87
C GLY A 649 -47.45 1.06 8.63
N PHE A 650 -47.29 1.54 7.40
CA PHE A 650 -48.21 2.48 6.78
C PHE A 650 -49.57 1.79 6.60
N SER A 651 -50.60 2.29 7.26
CA SER A 651 -51.96 2.22 6.74
C SER A 651 -52.72 3.43 7.29
N TRP A 652 -53.24 4.28 6.41
CA TRP A 652 -54.62 4.74 6.44
C TRP A 652 -55.04 5.12 5.01
N ASP A 653 -56.21 4.59 4.65
CA ASP A 653 -57.20 5.05 3.66
C ASP A 653 -57.19 4.50 2.22
N ASN A 654 -58.18 3.61 2.03
CA ASN A 654 -58.91 3.12 0.85
C ASN A 654 -58.25 2.12 -0.10
#